data_AF-P48553-F1
#
_entry.id   AF-P48553-F1
#
_cell.length_a   1.000
_cell.length_b   1.000
_cell.length_c   1.000
_cell.angle_alpha   90.00
_cell.angle_beta   90.00
_cell.angle_gamma   90.00
#
_symmetry.space_group_name_H-M   'P 1'
#
loop_
_entity.id
_entity.type
_entity.pdbx_description
1 polymer ?
#
loop_
_entity_poly.entity_id
_entity_poly.type
_entity_poly.pdbx_seq_one_letter_code
_entity_poly.pdbx_strand_id
1 'polypeptide(L)'
;MDASEEPLPPVIYTMENKPIVTCAGDQNLFTSVYPTLSQQLPREPMEWRRSYGRAPKMIHLESNFVQFKEELLPKEGNKALLTFPFLHIYWTECCDTEVYKATVKDDLTKWQNVLKAHSSVDWLIVIVENDAKKKNKTNILPRTSIVDKIRNDFCNKQSDRCVVLSDPLKDSSRTQESWNAFLTKLRTLLLMSFTKNLGKFEDDMRTLREKRTEPGWSFCEYFMVQEELAFVFEMLQQFEDALVQYDELDALFSQYVVNFGAGDGANWLTFFCQPVKSWNGLILRKPIDMEKRESIQRREATLLDLRSYLFSRQCTLLLFLQRPWEVAQRALELLHNCVQELKLLEVSVPPGALDCWVFLSCLEVLQRIEGCCDRAQIDSNIAHTVGLWSYATEKLKSLGYLCGLVSEKGPNSEDLNRTVDLLAGLGAERPETANTAQSPYKKLKEALSSVEAFEKHYLDLSHATIEMYTSIGRIRSAKFVGKDLAEFYMRKKAPQKAEIYLQGALKNYLAEGWALPITHTRKQLAECQKHLGQIENYLQTSSLLASDHHLTEEERKHFCQEILDFASQPSDSPGHKIVLPMHSFAQLRDLHFDPSNAVVHVGGVLCVEITMYSQMPVPVHVEQIVVNVHFSIEKNSYRKTAEWLTKHKTSNGIINFPPETAPFPVSQNSLPALELYEMFERSPSDNSLNTTGIICRNVHMLLRRQESSSSLEMPSGVALEEGAHVLRCSHVTLEPGANQITFRTQAKEPGTYTLRQLCASVGSVWFVLPHIYPIVQYDVYSQEPQLHVEPLADSLLAGIPQRVKFTVTTGHYTIKNGDSLQLSNAEAMLILCQAESRAVVYSNTREQSSEAALRIQSSDKVTSISLPVAPAYHVIEFELEVLSLPSAPALGGESDMLGMAEPHRKHKDKQRTGRCMVTTDHKVSIDCPWSIYSTVIALTFSVPFRTTHSLLSSGTRKYVQVCVQNLSELDFQLSDSYLVDTGDSTDLQLVPLNTQSQQPIYSKQSVFFVWELKWTEEPPPSLHCRFSVGFSPASEEQLSISLKPYTYEFKVENFFTLYNVKAEIFPPSGMEYCRTGSLCSLEVLITRLSDLLEVDKDEALTESDEHFSTKLMYEVVDNSSNWAVCGKSCGVISMPVAARATHRVHMEVMPLFAGYLPLPDVRLFKYLPHHSAHSSQLDADSWIENDSLSVDKHGDDQPDSSSLKSRGSVHSACSSEHKGLPMPRLQALPAGQVFNSSSGTQVLVIPSQDDHVLEVSVT
;
A
#
# COMPACT_ATOMS: atom_id res chain seq x y z
N MET A 1 -16.49 32.47 48.16
CA MET A 1 -15.69 32.94 47.00
C MET A 1 -14.35 32.32 47.25
N ASP A 2 -14.22 31.05 46.88
CA ASP A 2 -13.08 30.26 47.33
C ASP A 2 -12.09 30.24 46.18
N ALA A 3 -10.91 30.76 46.48
CA ALA A 3 -9.79 30.85 45.57
C ALA A 3 -9.50 29.46 44.99
N SER A 4 -9.30 29.43 43.67
CA SER A 4 -8.88 28.25 42.92
C SER A 4 -7.61 27.68 43.54
N GLU A 5 -7.73 26.52 44.20
CA GLU A 5 -6.59 25.71 44.60
C GLU A 5 -5.81 25.35 43.32
N GLU A 6 -4.59 25.88 43.19
CA GLU A 6 -3.64 25.38 42.20
C GLU A 6 -3.38 23.89 42.49
N PRO A 7 -3.36 23.03 41.46
CA PRO A 7 -3.12 21.61 41.65
C PRO A 7 -1.72 21.40 42.21
N LEU A 8 -1.65 20.90 43.44
CA LEU A 8 -0.40 20.45 44.05
C LEU A 8 0.26 19.41 43.12
N PRO A 9 1.57 19.55 42.82
CA PRO A 9 2.29 18.56 42.01
C PRO A 9 2.20 17.17 42.68
N PRO A 10 2.15 16.09 41.88
CA PRO A 10 2.01 14.74 42.40
C PRO A 10 3.14 14.42 43.39
N VAL A 11 2.76 14.25 44.66
CA VAL A 11 3.67 13.81 45.72
C VAL A 11 4.02 12.35 45.46
N ILE A 12 5.11 12.11 44.73
CA ILE A 12 5.67 10.77 44.63
C ILE A 12 6.51 10.54 45.89
N TYR A 13 5.95 9.80 46.85
CA TYR A 13 6.68 9.38 48.04
C TYR A 13 7.84 8.47 47.61
N THR A 14 9.06 9.00 47.57
CA THR A 14 10.28 8.18 47.51
C THR A 14 10.45 7.50 48.86
N MET A 15 10.90 6.24 48.87
CA MET A 15 11.40 5.66 50.12
C MET A 15 12.60 6.47 50.59
N GLU A 16 12.59 6.96 51.82
CA GLU A 16 13.77 7.55 52.48
C GLU A 16 14.83 6.49 52.85
N ASN A 17 15.07 5.51 51.98
CA ASN A 17 16.14 4.54 52.17
C ASN A 17 17.46 5.22 51.80
N LYS A 18 18.01 5.99 52.73
CA LYS A 18 19.35 6.55 52.60
C LYS A 18 20.36 5.58 53.24
N PRO A 19 21.55 5.43 52.65
CA PRO A 19 22.58 4.60 53.23
C PRO A 19 22.96 5.02 54.65
N ILE A 20 23.15 4.06 55.54
CA ILE A 20 23.46 4.37 56.93
C ILE A 20 24.97 4.67 57.07
N VAL A 21 25.29 5.78 57.72
CA VAL A 21 26.64 6.15 58.13
C VAL A 21 26.63 6.37 59.64
N THR A 22 27.43 5.61 60.38
CA THR A 22 27.44 5.76 61.85
C THR A 22 28.46 6.80 62.29
N CYS A 23 28.09 7.69 63.19
CA CYS A 23 28.95 8.71 63.77
C CYS A 23 29.30 8.40 65.24
N ALA A 24 30.59 8.28 65.54
CA ALA A 24 31.16 8.11 66.88
C ALA A 24 32.02 9.33 67.27
N GLY A 25 32.44 9.40 68.53
CA GLY A 25 33.26 10.50 69.06
C GLY A 25 32.42 11.69 69.54
N ASP A 26 32.89 12.91 69.26
CA ASP A 26 32.26 14.15 69.71
C ASP A 26 30.92 14.40 69.00
N GLN A 27 29.83 14.11 69.70
CA GLN A 27 28.47 14.25 69.19
C GLN A 27 28.04 15.71 69.03
N ASN A 28 28.53 16.61 69.88
CA ASN A 28 28.19 18.03 69.79
C ASN A 28 28.80 18.63 68.52
N LEU A 29 30.05 18.26 68.25
CA LEU A 29 30.75 18.64 67.02
C LEU A 29 30.01 18.13 65.79
N PHE A 30 29.68 16.83 65.73
CA PHE A 30 28.94 16.28 64.59
C PHE A 30 27.58 16.96 64.38
N THR A 31 26.81 17.17 65.45
CA THR A 31 25.49 17.82 65.38
C THR A 31 25.57 19.23 64.80
N SER A 32 26.64 19.96 65.08
CA SER A 32 26.86 21.31 64.53
C SER A 32 27.13 21.31 63.01
N VAL A 33 27.69 20.23 62.48
CA VAL A 33 28.11 20.10 61.07
C VAL A 33 27.06 19.34 60.23
N TYR A 34 26.21 18.54 60.88
CA TYR A 34 25.21 17.68 60.23
C TYR A 34 24.33 18.38 59.18
N PRO A 35 23.75 19.58 59.44
CA PRO A 35 22.90 20.25 58.44
C PRO A 35 23.67 20.55 57.14
N THR A 36 24.88 21.07 57.26
CA THR A 36 25.76 21.39 56.13
C THR A 36 26.20 20.13 55.41
N LEU A 37 26.53 19.06 56.15
CA LEU A 37 26.94 17.77 55.59
C LEU A 37 25.83 17.12 54.79
N SER A 38 24.62 17.04 55.36
CA SER A 38 23.46 16.43 54.71
C SER A 38 23.05 17.18 53.44
N GLN A 39 23.23 18.51 53.39
CA GLN A 39 22.92 19.31 52.22
C GLN A 39 23.98 19.21 51.12
N GLN A 40 25.27 19.17 51.48
CA GLN A 40 26.37 19.24 50.51
C GLN A 40 26.87 17.89 50.00
N LEU A 41 26.64 16.80 50.74
CA LEU A 41 27.03 15.45 50.29
C LEU A 41 26.44 15.08 48.92
N PRO A 42 25.12 15.23 48.66
CA PRO A 42 24.53 14.87 47.36
C PRO A 42 24.76 15.89 46.25
N ARG A 43 25.43 17.03 46.52
CA ARG A 43 25.53 18.14 45.56
C ARG A 43 26.38 17.84 44.32
N GLU A 44 27.39 16.99 44.45
CA GLU A 44 28.28 16.62 43.34
C GLU A 44 28.12 15.13 43.05
N PRO A 45 27.85 14.75 41.78
CA PRO A 45 27.73 13.35 41.40
C PRO A 45 29.10 12.67 41.36
N MET A 46 29.13 11.39 41.70
CA MET A 46 30.32 10.55 41.61
C MET A 46 30.17 9.54 40.48
N GLU A 47 31.26 9.32 39.74
CA GLU A 47 31.33 8.24 38.77
C GLU A 47 31.40 6.88 39.49
N TRP A 48 30.36 6.07 39.31
CA TRP A 48 30.27 4.70 39.81
C TRP A 48 30.58 3.71 38.70
N ARG A 49 31.70 3.00 38.86
CA ARG A 49 32.13 1.93 37.95
C ARG A 49 31.79 0.58 38.56
N ARG A 50 31.09 -0.25 37.78
CA ARG A 50 30.72 -1.62 38.15
C ARG A 50 31.68 -2.62 37.53
N SER A 51 31.80 -3.78 38.16
CA SER A 51 32.50 -4.95 37.61
C SER A 51 31.79 -5.48 36.35
N TYR A 52 32.47 -6.34 35.58
CA TYR A 52 31.94 -7.01 34.37
C TYR A 52 31.61 -6.08 33.19
N GLY A 53 32.34 -4.98 33.00
CA GLY A 53 32.25 -4.15 31.80
C GLY A 53 30.96 -3.33 31.67
N ARG A 54 30.16 -3.23 32.74
CA ARG A 54 28.97 -2.36 32.78
C ARG A 54 29.40 -0.89 32.68
N ALA A 55 28.66 -0.11 31.90
CA ALA A 55 28.94 1.30 31.69
C ALA A 55 28.99 2.08 33.03
N PRO A 56 29.96 3.00 33.20
CA PRO A 56 29.98 3.88 34.37
C PRO A 56 28.69 4.69 34.48
N LYS A 57 28.17 4.85 35.70
CA LYS A 57 26.97 5.67 35.99
C LYS A 57 27.31 6.81 36.95
N MET A 58 26.59 7.93 36.86
CA MET A 58 26.76 9.05 37.78
C MET A 58 25.76 8.93 38.94
N ILE A 59 26.24 9.00 40.18
CA ILE A 59 25.42 8.83 41.39
C ILE A 59 25.56 10.03 42.31
N HIS A 60 24.42 10.56 42.77
CA HIS A 60 24.37 11.50 43.88
C HIS A 60 24.27 10.72 45.19
N LEU A 61 25.30 10.84 46.03
CA LEU A 61 25.34 10.10 47.29
C LEU A 61 24.58 10.87 48.37
N GLU A 62 23.48 10.28 48.83
CA GLU A 62 22.83 10.66 50.08
C GLU A 62 23.24 9.69 51.19
N SER A 63 23.09 10.09 52.45
CA SER A 63 23.38 9.22 53.60
C SER A 63 22.55 9.63 54.81
N ASN A 64 22.04 8.65 55.54
CA ASN A 64 21.43 8.83 56.85
C ASN A 64 22.52 8.66 57.92
N PHE A 65 22.84 9.75 58.61
CA PHE A 65 23.86 9.73 59.65
C PHE A 65 23.23 9.41 61.00
N VAL A 66 23.63 8.28 61.59
CA VAL A 66 23.09 7.79 62.87
C VAL A 66 24.20 7.68 63.91
N GLN A 67 23.86 7.75 65.20
CA GLN A 67 24.87 7.53 66.25
C GLN A 67 25.38 6.09 66.21
N PHE A 68 26.70 5.90 66.35
CA PHE A 68 27.30 4.57 66.40
C PHE A 68 26.77 3.77 67.60
N LYS A 69 26.25 2.58 67.30
CA LYS A 69 25.85 1.54 68.26
C LYS A 69 26.33 0.20 67.73
N GLU A 70 26.85 -0.65 68.61
CA GLU A 70 27.34 -2.00 68.25
C GLU A 70 26.24 -2.87 67.64
N GLU A 71 24.98 -2.65 68.03
CA GLU A 71 23.80 -3.35 67.51
C GLU A 71 23.54 -3.15 66.01
N LEU A 72 24.06 -2.07 65.42
CA LEU A 72 23.92 -1.76 64.00
C LEU A 72 24.93 -2.51 63.13
N LEU A 73 25.94 -3.15 63.73
CA LEU A 73 26.96 -3.85 62.99
C LEU A 73 26.42 -5.17 62.39
N PRO A 74 26.91 -5.57 61.20
CA PRO A 74 26.45 -6.79 60.56
C PRO A 74 26.64 -8.04 61.42
N LYS A 75 25.58 -8.83 61.57
CA LYS A 75 25.63 -10.18 62.14
C LYS A 75 25.85 -11.20 61.02
N GLU A 76 26.59 -12.27 61.30
CA GLU A 76 26.83 -13.34 60.32
C GLU A 76 25.51 -13.90 59.74
N GLY A 77 25.41 -13.98 58.42
CA GLY A 77 24.28 -14.57 57.70
C GLY A 77 23.10 -13.63 57.38
N ASN A 78 23.12 -12.37 57.81
CA ASN A 78 22.04 -11.44 57.49
C ASN A 78 22.17 -10.87 56.06
N LYS A 79 21.09 -10.96 55.28
CA LYS A 79 21.03 -10.60 53.85
C LYS A 79 20.43 -9.19 53.60
N ALA A 80 20.16 -8.40 54.62
CA ALA A 80 19.54 -7.07 54.47
C ALA A 80 20.60 -5.96 54.25
N LEU A 81 21.06 -5.78 53.00
CA LEU A 81 22.12 -4.84 52.62
C LEU A 81 21.78 -3.37 52.95
N LEU A 82 20.51 -2.96 52.90
CA LEU A 82 20.08 -1.58 53.18
C LEU A 82 20.21 -1.19 54.65
N THR A 83 20.06 -2.17 55.55
CA THR A 83 20.00 -1.91 57.00
C THR A 83 21.39 -1.78 57.63
N PHE A 84 22.46 -2.02 56.86
CA PHE A 84 23.82 -1.95 57.38
C PHE A 84 24.48 -0.59 57.18
N PRO A 85 25.25 -0.13 58.18
CA PRO A 85 26.15 0.99 57.99
C PRO A 85 27.21 0.68 56.94
N PHE A 86 27.34 1.54 55.93
CA PHE A 86 28.38 1.42 54.90
C PHE A 86 29.69 2.08 55.31
N LEU A 87 29.65 3.05 56.23
CA LEU A 87 30.82 3.76 56.70
C LEU A 87 30.67 4.14 58.18
N HIS A 88 31.76 4.02 58.93
CA HIS A 88 31.83 4.43 60.33
C HIS A 88 32.75 5.65 60.47
N ILE A 89 32.21 6.81 60.88
CA ILE A 89 32.97 8.06 61.03
C ILE A 89 33.19 8.36 62.52
N TYR A 90 34.42 8.65 62.91
CA TYR A 90 34.75 9.14 64.26
C TYR A 90 35.12 10.62 64.21
N TRP A 91 34.39 11.46 64.95
CA TRP A 91 34.59 12.90 65.02
C TRP A 91 35.37 13.29 66.28
N THR A 92 36.38 14.13 66.16
CA THR A 92 37.13 14.65 67.32
C THR A 92 37.66 16.06 67.11
N GLU A 93 37.49 16.92 68.13
CA GLU A 93 38.17 18.21 68.26
C GLU A 93 39.24 18.08 69.37
N CYS A 94 40.44 17.62 69.02
CA CYS A 94 41.54 17.48 69.99
C CYS A 94 42.69 18.41 69.64
N CYS A 95 42.98 19.39 70.52
CA CYS A 95 44.10 20.32 70.38
C CYS A 95 45.19 20.11 71.45
N ASP A 96 44.92 19.28 72.46
CA ASP A 96 45.80 19.06 73.60
C ASP A 96 46.32 17.61 73.64
N THR A 97 47.65 17.46 73.77
CA THR A 97 48.30 16.16 73.87
C THR A 97 47.92 15.40 75.15
N GLU A 98 47.64 16.10 76.25
CA GLU A 98 47.25 15.45 77.50
C GLU A 98 45.83 14.89 77.40
N VAL A 99 44.88 15.69 76.88
CA VAL A 99 43.50 15.24 76.60
C VAL A 99 43.49 14.05 75.64
N TYR A 100 44.31 14.09 74.58
CA TYR A 100 44.42 12.96 73.66
C TYR A 100 44.84 11.67 74.35
N LYS A 101 45.89 11.72 75.19
CA LYS A 101 46.38 10.54 75.90
C LYS A 101 45.42 10.06 76.98
N ALA A 102 44.67 10.97 77.61
CA ALA A 102 43.81 10.65 78.75
C ALA A 102 42.44 10.09 78.35
N THR A 103 41.88 10.51 77.21
CA THR A 103 40.51 10.15 76.82
C THR A 103 40.41 9.70 75.37
N VAL A 104 40.80 10.55 74.42
CA VAL A 104 40.54 10.33 72.98
C VAL A 104 41.21 9.07 72.45
N LYS A 105 42.44 8.76 72.90
CA LYS A 105 43.18 7.56 72.48
C LYS A 105 42.49 6.28 72.96
N ASP A 106 41.99 6.26 74.18
CA ASP A 106 41.31 5.09 74.73
C ASP A 106 39.94 4.88 74.05
N ASP A 107 39.20 5.96 73.81
CA ASP A 107 37.91 5.92 73.10
C ASP A 107 38.05 5.45 71.65
N LEU A 108 39.03 5.97 70.90
CA LEU A 108 39.34 5.52 69.54
C LEU A 108 39.77 4.05 69.51
N THR A 109 40.59 3.61 70.46
CA THR A 109 41.03 2.21 70.56
C THR A 109 39.85 1.29 70.81
N LYS A 110 38.95 1.66 71.73
CA LYS A 110 37.73 0.91 72.02
C LYS A 110 36.84 0.80 70.79
N TRP A 111 36.57 1.93 70.11
CA TRP A 111 35.75 1.96 68.90
C TRP A 111 36.34 1.09 67.77
N GLN A 112 37.64 1.21 67.49
CA GLN A 112 38.29 0.42 66.44
C GLN A 112 38.35 -1.08 66.78
N ASN A 113 38.45 -1.45 68.06
CA ASN A 113 38.40 -2.85 68.49
C ASN A 113 37.01 -3.46 68.28
N VAL A 114 35.93 -2.72 68.53
CA VAL A 114 34.56 -3.16 68.24
C VAL A 114 34.36 -3.39 66.74
N LEU A 115 34.84 -2.47 65.90
CA LEU A 115 34.79 -2.63 64.44
C LEU A 115 35.59 -3.85 63.95
N LYS A 116 36.81 -4.05 64.47
CA LYS A 116 37.65 -5.22 64.16
C LYS A 116 36.98 -6.53 64.56
N ALA A 117 36.30 -6.57 65.72
CA ALA A 117 35.58 -7.75 66.19
C ALA A 117 34.45 -8.17 65.24
N HIS A 118 33.81 -7.20 64.56
CA HIS A 118 32.73 -7.44 63.60
C HIS A 118 33.22 -7.49 62.14
N SER A 119 34.53 -7.55 61.90
CA SER A 119 35.13 -7.50 60.55
C SER A 119 34.75 -6.26 59.72
N SER A 120 34.36 -5.16 60.36
CA SER A 120 34.07 -3.88 59.71
C SER A 120 35.36 -3.12 59.42
N VAL A 121 35.72 -3.03 58.14
CA VAL A 121 36.97 -2.38 57.70
C VAL A 121 36.78 -0.96 57.15
N ASP A 122 35.54 -0.53 56.95
CA ASP A 122 35.22 0.74 56.30
C ASP A 122 34.89 1.83 57.34
N TRP A 123 35.94 2.55 57.73
CA TRP A 123 35.87 3.62 58.73
C TRP A 123 36.62 4.89 58.28
N LEU A 124 36.40 6.01 58.97
CA LEU A 124 37.06 7.30 58.72
C LEU A 124 37.21 8.08 60.04
N ILE A 125 38.39 8.62 60.31
CA ILE A 125 38.62 9.52 61.46
C ILE A 125 38.66 10.96 60.94
N VAL A 126 37.85 11.84 61.52
CA VAL A 126 37.76 13.26 61.17
C VAL A 126 38.20 14.10 62.37
N ILE A 127 39.29 14.83 62.19
CA ILE A 127 39.88 15.71 63.21
C ILE A 127 39.57 17.16 62.83
N VAL A 128 38.86 17.89 63.68
CA VAL A 128 38.57 19.33 63.46
C VAL A 128 39.62 20.18 64.19
N GLU A 129 40.36 20.98 63.43
CA GLU A 129 41.31 21.97 63.95
C GLU A 129 40.64 23.32 64.18
N ASN A 130 40.77 23.85 65.41
CA ASN A 130 40.33 25.20 65.76
C ASN A 130 41.53 26.13 66.00
N ASP A 131 41.69 27.14 65.14
CA ASP A 131 42.77 28.14 65.27
C ASP A 131 42.69 28.97 66.56
N ALA A 132 41.51 29.07 67.21
CA ALA A 132 41.30 29.97 68.36
C ALA A 132 42.07 29.58 69.64
N LYS A 133 42.60 28.35 69.73
CA LYS A 133 43.35 27.87 70.90
C LYS A 133 44.88 27.95 70.73
N LYS A 134 45.41 28.40 69.57
CA LYS A 134 46.85 28.66 69.39
C LYS A 134 47.24 30.11 69.75
N LYS A 135 46.78 30.60 70.91
CA LYS A 135 47.46 31.73 71.59
C LYS A 135 48.42 31.15 72.62
N ASN A 136 49.62 30.73 72.22
CA ASN A 136 50.82 30.77 73.09
C ASN A 136 52.11 30.33 72.37
N LYS A 137 53.02 31.31 72.25
CA LYS A 137 54.49 31.25 72.29
C LYS A 137 55.23 30.25 71.39
N THR A 138 55.81 30.83 70.32
CA THR A 138 57.22 30.68 69.90
C THR A 138 58.01 29.56 70.60
N ASN A 139 58.19 28.41 69.94
CA ASN A 139 59.25 27.46 70.28
C ASN A 139 59.68 26.67 69.03
N ILE A 140 60.99 26.72 68.77
CA ILE A 140 61.69 26.43 67.50
C ILE A 140 62.05 24.93 67.37
N LEU A 141 61.12 23.99 67.66
CA LEU A 141 61.34 22.57 67.34
C LEU A 141 60.05 21.87 66.86
N PRO A 142 60.14 21.01 65.82
CA PRO A 142 58.99 20.34 65.22
C PRO A 142 58.50 19.23 66.15
N ARG A 143 57.60 19.56 67.08
CA ARG A 143 56.80 18.54 67.76
C ARG A 143 55.78 18.01 66.76
N THR A 144 55.80 16.69 66.51
CA THR A 144 54.77 15.98 65.75
C THR A 144 53.39 16.44 66.20
N SER A 145 52.57 16.89 65.25
CA SER A 145 51.23 17.40 65.55
C SER A 145 50.37 16.30 66.18
N ILE A 146 49.28 16.70 66.86
CA ILE A 146 48.33 15.72 67.41
C ILE A 146 47.73 14.84 66.31
N VAL A 147 47.55 15.41 65.11
CA VAL A 147 47.13 14.72 63.89
C VAL A 147 48.13 13.61 63.54
N ASP A 148 49.43 13.89 63.57
CA ASP A 148 50.46 12.89 63.25
C ASP A 148 50.45 11.74 64.26
N LYS A 149 50.17 12.02 65.53
CA LYS A 149 50.03 10.98 66.57
C LYS A 149 48.82 10.09 66.30
N ILE A 150 47.65 10.67 66.01
CA ILE A 150 46.43 9.91 65.68
C ILE A 150 46.66 9.06 64.42
N ARG A 151 47.29 9.63 63.38
CA ARG A 151 47.62 8.89 62.14
C ARG A 151 48.56 7.72 62.40
N ASN A 152 49.62 7.92 63.18
CA ASN A 152 50.56 6.86 63.51
C ASN A 152 49.92 5.77 64.37
N ASP A 153 49.12 6.16 65.36
CA ASP A 153 48.50 5.22 66.31
C ASP A 153 47.39 4.38 65.67
N PHE A 154 46.58 4.95 64.75
CA PHE A 154 45.35 4.30 64.26
C PHE A 154 45.30 4.05 62.75
N CYS A 155 46.02 4.83 61.94
CA CYS A 155 45.94 4.76 60.48
C CYS A 155 47.09 4.01 59.83
N ASN A 156 48.25 3.90 60.48
CA ASN A 156 49.42 3.17 59.97
C ASN A 156 49.70 3.47 58.47
N LYS A 157 49.56 2.50 57.56
CA LYS A 157 49.73 2.68 56.09
C LYS A 157 48.50 3.27 55.37
N GLN A 158 47.36 3.41 56.04
CA GLN A 158 46.11 3.95 55.52
C GLN A 158 45.93 5.42 55.93
N SER A 159 46.93 6.26 55.62
CA SER A 159 46.92 7.69 56.01
C SER A 159 45.68 8.43 55.50
N ASP A 160 45.05 7.92 54.44
CA ASP A 160 43.86 8.44 53.80
C ASP A 160 42.57 8.21 54.63
N ARG A 161 42.61 7.36 55.66
CA ARG A 161 41.51 7.13 56.61
C ARG A 161 41.47 8.14 57.77
N CYS A 162 42.34 9.17 57.74
CA CYS A 162 42.33 10.29 58.70
C CYS A 162 42.36 11.64 57.99
N VAL A 163 41.23 12.35 58.05
CA VAL A 163 41.02 13.67 57.45
C VAL A 163 41.10 14.75 58.52
N VAL A 164 41.79 15.85 58.19
CA VAL A 164 41.86 17.04 59.02
C VAL A 164 40.97 18.11 58.39
N LEU A 165 39.97 18.55 59.15
CA LEU A 165 39.07 19.64 58.79
C LEU A 165 39.50 20.90 59.52
N SER A 166 39.61 22.02 58.82
CA SER A 166 39.63 23.32 59.50
C SER A 166 38.20 23.64 59.92
N ASP A 167 38.02 24.21 61.12
CA ASP A 167 36.71 24.52 61.71
C ASP A 167 35.62 24.89 60.67
N PRO A 168 34.70 23.97 60.36
CA PRO A 168 33.75 24.13 59.26
C PRO A 168 32.70 25.22 59.54
N LEU A 169 32.60 25.71 60.78
CA LEU A 169 31.70 26.80 61.15
C LEU A 169 32.30 28.19 60.85
N LYS A 170 33.56 28.27 60.42
CA LYS A 170 34.22 29.53 60.04
C LYS A 170 34.20 29.71 58.52
N ASP A 171 33.84 30.91 58.10
CA ASP A 171 33.83 31.30 56.69
C ASP A 171 35.23 31.80 56.26
N SER A 172 36.05 30.89 55.72
CA SER A 172 37.39 31.19 55.22
C SER A 172 37.73 30.31 54.01
N SER A 173 38.67 30.75 53.17
CA SER A 173 39.11 29.94 52.02
C SER A 173 39.67 28.57 52.44
N ARG A 174 40.47 28.54 53.52
CA ARG A 174 41.07 27.32 54.08
C ARG A 174 40.02 26.34 54.59
N THR A 175 38.96 26.83 55.23
CA THR A 175 37.87 25.99 55.74
C THR A 175 37.08 25.38 54.59
N GLN A 176 36.73 26.19 53.57
CA GLN A 176 36.03 25.71 52.39
C GLN A 176 36.83 24.68 51.59
N GLU A 177 38.13 24.87 51.40
CA GLU A 177 39.00 23.91 50.73
C GLU A 177 39.08 22.57 51.50
N SER A 178 39.30 22.64 52.81
CA SER A 178 39.34 21.43 53.65
C SER A 178 38.00 20.69 53.69
N TRP A 179 36.89 21.43 53.66
CA TRP A 179 35.54 20.90 53.63
C TRP A 179 35.23 20.19 52.31
N ASN A 180 35.58 20.80 51.16
CA ASN A 180 35.42 20.18 49.84
C ASN A 180 36.30 18.92 49.69
N ALA A 181 37.53 18.94 50.21
CA ALA A 181 38.41 17.77 50.24
C ALA A 181 37.83 16.64 51.09
N PHE A 182 37.24 16.97 52.25
CA PHE A 182 36.52 16.01 53.09
C PHE A 182 35.30 15.42 52.37
N LEU A 183 34.45 16.25 51.75
CA LEU A 183 33.29 15.76 51.00
C LEU A 183 33.70 14.83 49.86
N THR A 184 34.73 15.19 49.10
CA THR A 184 35.29 14.34 48.04
C THR A 184 35.78 13.00 48.59
N LYS A 185 36.50 13.03 49.72
CA LYS A 185 37.00 11.81 50.36
C LYS A 185 35.87 10.95 50.93
N LEU A 186 34.87 11.57 51.56
CA LEU A 186 33.69 10.92 52.09
C LEU A 186 32.90 10.21 50.99
N ARG A 187 32.63 10.90 49.88
CA ARG A 187 31.99 10.33 48.68
C ARG A 187 32.76 9.13 48.14
N THR A 188 34.09 9.25 48.03
CA THR A 188 34.97 8.17 47.56
C THR A 188 34.89 6.94 48.46
N LEU A 189 35.02 7.11 49.78
CA LEU A 189 34.99 6.01 50.73
C LEU A 189 33.62 5.33 50.82
N LEU A 190 32.54 6.12 50.77
CA LEU A 190 31.18 5.60 50.69
C LEU A 190 31.01 4.74 49.44
N LEU A 191 31.37 5.26 48.26
CA LEU A 191 31.24 4.54 46.99
C LEU A 191 32.08 3.26 46.92
N MET A 192 33.30 3.30 47.47
CA MET A 192 34.15 2.11 47.59
C MET A 192 33.50 1.04 48.47
N SER A 193 32.95 1.43 49.62
CA SER A 193 32.24 0.52 50.51
C SER A 193 30.99 -0.06 49.87
N PHE A 194 30.17 0.78 49.20
CA PHE A 194 29.01 0.31 48.43
C PHE A 194 29.40 -0.73 47.40
N THR A 195 30.38 -0.42 46.55
CA THR A 195 30.78 -1.28 45.44
C THR A 195 31.25 -2.65 45.93
N LYS A 196 32.03 -2.66 47.02
CA LYS A 196 32.53 -3.90 47.64
C LYS A 196 31.41 -4.74 48.24
N ASN A 197 30.54 -4.14 49.06
CA ASN A 197 29.46 -4.86 49.74
C ASN A 197 28.39 -5.34 48.75
N LEU A 198 28.06 -4.51 47.74
CA LEU A 198 27.17 -4.86 46.66
C LEU A 198 27.72 -6.01 45.81
N GLY A 199 29.01 -5.98 45.44
CA GLY A 199 29.63 -7.05 44.66
C GLY A 199 29.54 -8.41 45.37
N LYS A 200 29.84 -8.44 46.67
CA LYS A 200 29.67 -9.65 47.50
C LYS A 200 28.21 -10.12 47.51
N PHE A 201 27.27 -9.20 47.70
CA PHE A 201 25.83 -9.50 47.71
C PHE A 201 25.34 -10.08 46.37
N GLU A 202 25.76 -9.51 45.26
CA GLU A 202 25.42 -9.99 43.92
C GLU A 202 25.99 -11.39 43.63
N ASP A 203 27.20 -11.69 44.11
CA ASP A 203 27.81 -13.02 43.97
C ASP A 203 27.07 -14.08 44.81
N ASP A 204 26.67 -13.74 46.04
CA ASP A 204 25.84 -14.60 46.90
C ASP A 204 24.45 -14.85 46.26
N MET A 205 23.83 -13.80 45.69
CA MET A 205 22.57 -13.90 44.96
C MET A 205 22.69 -14.76 43.69
N ARG A 206 23.78 -14.63 42.93
CA ARG A 206 24.05 -15.45 41.74
C ARG A 206 24.15 -16.93 42.11
N THR A 207 24.88 -17.23 43.17
CA THR A 207 25.00 -18.59 43.72
C THR A 207 23.61 -19.14 44.12
N LEU A 208 22.75 -18.30 44.72
CA LEU A 208 21.38 -18.68 45.05
C LEU A 208 20.51 -18.92 43.80
N ARG A 209 20.71 -18.16 42.71
CA ARG A 209 19.99 -18.32 41.44
C ARG A 209 20.41 -19.57 40.66
N GLU A 210 21.69 -19.94 40.71
CA GLU A 210 22.22 -21.14 40.06
C GLU A 210 21.63 -22.42 40.68
N LYS A 211 21.34 -22.39 41.98
CA LYS A 211 20.72 -23.49 42.73
C LYS A 211 19.21 -23.63 42.51
N ARG A 212 18.60 -22.88 41.59
CA ARG A 212 17.14 -22.86 41.41
C ARG A 212 16.52 -24.19 41.00
N THR A 213 17.31 -25.08 40.39
CA THR A 213 16.90 -26.44 40.02
C THR A 213 17.11 -27.46 41.13
N GLU A 214 17.75 -27.07 42.25
CA GLU A 214 18.01 -27.97 43.37
C GLU A 214 16.75 -28.16 44.24
N PRO A 215 16.50 -29.38 44.74
CA PRO A 215 15.39 -29.64 45.65
C PRO A 215 15.57 -28.87 46.96
N GLY A 216 14.55 -28.10 47.36
CA GLY A 216 14.58 -27.25 48.56
C GLY A 216 14.86 -25.78 48.29
N TRP A 217 15.17 -25.40 47.04
CA TRP A 217 15.21 -23.99 46.66
C TRP A 217 13.85 -23.31 46.85
N SER A 218 13.87 -22.08 47.36
CA SER A 218 12.67 -21.31 47.69
C SER A 218 12.62 -20.03 46.86
N PHE A 219 11.60 -19.92 46.01
CA PHE A 219 11.35 -18.70 45.23
C PHE A 219 11.16 -17.48 46.14
N CYS A 220 10.38 -17.59 47.23
CA CYS A 220 10.17 -16.47 48.16
C CYS A 220 11.49 -16.02 48.81
N GLU A 221 12.39 -16.93 49.16
CA GLU A 221 13.69 -16.55 49.73
C GLU A 221 14.58 -15.86 48.70
N TYR A 222 14.59 -16.35 47.46
CA TYR A 222 15.29 -15.70 46.36
C TYR A 222 14.70 -14.32 46.04
N PHE A 223 13.37 -14.20 46.02
CA PHE A 223 12.63 -12.96 45.83
C PHE A 223 13.07 -11.90 46.85
N MET A 224 13.11 -12.22 48.15
CA MET A 224 13.51 -11.26 49.18
C MET A 224 14.95 -10.76 48.97
N VAL A 225 15.85 -11.61 48.45
CA VAL A 225 17.25 -11.24 48.18
C VAL A 225 17.36 -10.36 46.94
N GLN A 226 16.68 -10.70 45.85
CA GLN A 226 16.72 -9.91 44.61
C GLN A 226 15.96 -8.59 44.76
N GLU A 227 14.91 -8.54 45.57
CA GLU A 227 14.22 -7.30 45.91
C GLU A 227 15.12 -6.36 46.72
N GLU A 228 15.87 -6.88 47.69
CA GLU A 228 16.82 -6.07 48.46
C GLU A 228 17.84 -5.39 47.53
N LEU A 229 18.28 -6.09 46.47
CA LEU A 229 19.12 -5.50 45.42
C LEU A 229 18.41 -4.36 44.68
N ALA A 230 17.13 -4.55 44.34
CA ALA A 230 16.31 -3.53 43.68
C ALA A 230 16.17 -2.27 44.55
N PHE A 231 15.95 -2.42 45.84
CA PHE A 231 15.91 -1.30 46.78
C PHE A 231 17.26 -0.59 46.92
N VAL A 232 18.37 -1.32 46.85
CA VAL A 232 19.71 -0.69 46.83
C VAL A 232 19.88 0.14 45.56
N PHE A 233 19.40 -0.33 44.41
CA PHE A 233 19.41 0.47 43.18
C PHE A 233 18.47 1.68 43.24
N GLU A 234 17.29 1.54 43.81
CA GLU A 234 16.37 2.66 44.04
C GLU A 234 16.98 3.71 44.97
N MET A 235 17.63 3.28 46.06
CA MET A 235 18.40 4.16 46.97
C MET A 235 19.50 4.93 46.24
N LEU A 236 20.17 4.29 45.26
CA LEU A 236 21.19 4.92 44.42
C LEU A 236 20.61 5.70 43.23
N GLN A 237 19.27 5.86 43.18
CA GLN A 237 18.50 6.48 42.09
C GLN A 237 18.76 5.84 40.72
N GLN A 238 19.17 4.58 40.69
CA GLN A 238 19.35 3.78 39.48
C GLN A 238 18.07 3.03 39.16
N PHE A 239 17.01 3.77 38.82
CA PHE A 239 15.67 3.20 38.63
C PHE A 239 15.59 2.15 37.52
N GLU A 240 16.42 2.27 36.47
CA GLU A 240 16.52 1.25 35.41
C GLU A 240 17.04 -0.08 35.96
N ASP A 241 18.12 -0.06 36.74
CA ASP A 241 18.69 -1.29 37.30
C ASP A 241 17.74 -1.92 38.32
N ALA A 242 17.02 -1.08 39.08
CA ALA A 242 15.98 -1.50 40.00
C ALA A 242 14.81 -2.16 39.24
N LEU A 243 14.36 -1.57 38.13
CA LEU A 243 13.25 -2.07 37.33
C LEU A 243 13.58 -3.45 36.74
N VAL A 244 14.81 -3.60 36.22
CA VAL A 244 15.31 -4.89 35.70
C VAL A 244 15.21 -6.00 36.75
N GLN A 245 15.43 -5.72 38.04
CA GLN A 245 15.32 -6.75 39.08
C GLN A 245 13.88 -7.27 39.22
N TYR A 246 12.88 -6.40 39.12
CA TYR A 246 11.47 -6.80 39.17
C TYR A 246 11.05 -7.48 37.87
N ASP A 247 11.53 -7.02 36.71
CA ASP A 247 11.26 -7.66 35.42
C ASP A 247 11.85 -9.08 35.36
N GLU A 248 13.05 -9.30 35.88
CA GLU A 248 13.65 -10.63 36.00
C GLU A 248 12.86 -11.54 36.94
N LEU A 249 12.37 -11.02 38.07
CA LEU A 249 11.53 -11.78 39.00
C LEU A 249 10.19 -12.18 38.36
N ASP A 250 9.57 -11.26 37.63
CA ASP A 250 8.30 -11.49 36.94
C ASP A 250 8.44 -12.49 35.79
N ALA A 251 9.51 -12.38 34.99
CA ALA A 251 9.84 -13.33 33.93
C ALA A 251 10.17 -14.72 34.50
N LEU A 252 10.96 -14.78 35.58
CA LEU A 252 11.30 -16.04 36.24
C LEU A 252 10.04 -16.73 36.80
N PHE A 253 9.15 -15.99 37.45
CA PHE A 253 7.90 -16.54 37.96
C PHE A 253 6.99 -17.04 36.83
N SER A 254 6.84 -16.25 35.75
CA SER A 254 6.07 -16.65 34.56
C SER A 254 6.59 -17.94 33.94
N GLN A 255 7.91 -18.12 33.84
CA GLN A 255 8.52 -19.36 33.36
C GLN A 255 8.14 -20.57 34.22
N TYR A 256 8.12 -20.41 35.55
CA TYR A 256 7.68 -21.47 36.46
C TYR A 256 6.19 -21.80 36.31
N VAL A 257 5.33 -20.79 36.12
CA VAL A 257 3.90 -21.00 35.89
C VAL A 257 3.64 -21.79 34.62
N VAL A 258 4.31 -21.44 33.51
CA VAL A 258 4.20 -22.16 32.23
C VAL A 258 4.74 -23.59 32.35
N ASN A 259 5.91 -23.79 32.98
CA ASN A 259 6.48 -25.13 33.16
C ASN A 259 5.60 -26.02 34.04
N PHE A 260 5.02 -25.47 35.11
CA PHE A 260 4.10 -26.21 35.98
C PHE A 260 2.83 -26.61 35.24
N GLY A 261 2.25 -25.70 34.44
CA GLY A 261 1.13 -26.01 33.55
C GLY A 261 1.45 -27.10 32.51
N ALA A 262 2.72 -27.24 32.11
CA ALA A 262 3.20 -28.30 31.22
C ALA A 262 3.55 -29.62 31.95
N GLY A 263 3.40 -29.69 33.28
CA GLY A 263 3.60 -30.89 34.09
C GLY A 263 4.93 -30.97 34.87
N ASP A 264 5.71 -29.89 34.95
CA ASP A 264 6.96 -29.86 35.73
C ASP A 264 6.73 -29.65 37.24
N GLY A 265 7.52 -30.35 38.06
CA GLY A 265 7.32 -30.60 39.49
C GLY A 265 7.77 -29.48 40.44
N ALA A 266 7.47 -28.21 40.12
CA ALA A 266 7.71 -27.10 41.04
C ALA A 266 6.71 -27.11 42.20
N ASN A 267 6.88 -28.04 43.15
CA ASN A 267 5.96 -28.26 44.29
C ASN A 267 5.68 -26.98 45.09
N TRP A 268 6.63 -26.04 45.15
CA TRP A 268 6.45 -24.77 45.84
C TRP A 268 5.44 -23.83 45.17
N LEU A 269 5.13 -24.00 43.87
CA LEU A 269 4.17 -23.15 43.18
C LEU A 269 2.75 -23.34 43.73
N THR A 270 2.45 -24.53 44.28
CA THR A 270 1.16 -24.84 44.91
C THR A 270 0.76 -23.87 46.01
N PHE A 271 1.73 -23.20 46.67
CA PHE A 271 1.45 -22.16 47.66
C PHE A 271 0.73 -20.94 47.06
N PHE A 272 1.00 -20.61 45.80
CA PHE A 272 0.37 -19.49 45.07
C PHE A 272 -0.98 -19.88 44.44
N CYS A 273 -1.29 -21.18 44.35
CA CYS A 273 -2.51 -21.73 43.75
C CYS A 273 -3.71 -21.78 44.73
N GLN A 274 -3.64 -21.10 45.89
CA GLN A 274 -4.76 -21.05 46.82
C GLN A 274 -5.99 -20.40 46.19
N PRO A 275 -7.22 -20.81 46.60
CA PRO A 275 -8.45 -20.19 46.09
C PRO A 275 -8.46 -18.67 46.28
N VAL A 276 -8.92 -17.95 45.27
CA VAL A 276 -9.00 -16.49 45.30
C VAL A 276 -10.14 -16.07 46.25
N LYS A 277 -9.78 -15.45 47.39
CA LYS A 277 -10.72 -15.01 48.43
C LYS A 277 -11.03 -13.51 48.39
N SER A 278 -10.17 -12.72 47.76
CA SER A 278 -10.30 -11.27 47.64
C SER A 278 -9.81 -10.79 46.27
N TRP A 279 -10.37 -9.69 45.77
CA TRP A 279 -10.12 -9.20 44.40
C TRP A 279 -10.11 -7.67 44.32
N ASN A 280 -9.34 -7.04 45.21
CA ASN A 280 -9.36 -5.60 45.46
C ASN A 280 -8.57 -4.76 44.44
N GLY A 281 -8.34 -5.30 43.24
CA GLY A 281 -7.51 -4.72 42.18
C GLY A 281 -6.06 -4.42 42.58
N LEU A 282 -5.34 -3.74 41.67
CA LEU A 282 -4.01 -3.20 41.90
C LEU A 282 -3.98 -2.09 42.98
N ILE A 283 -2.80 -1.85 43.56
CA ILE A 283 -2.54 -0.73 44.49
C ILE A 283 -1.30 0.02 44.01
N LEU A 284 -1.48 1.23 43.48
CA LEU A 284 -0.38 1.98 42.85
C LEU A 284 -0.06 3.32 43.55
N ARG A 285 -0.83 3.67 44.60
CA ARG A 285 -0.62 4.89 45.39
C ARG A 285 0.46 4.76 46.46
N LYS A 286 0.65 3.55 47.01
CA LYS A 286 1.76 3.25 47.92
C LYS A 286 2.98 2.87 47.08
N PRO A 287 4.17 3.42 47.33
CA PRO A 287 5.37 2.94 46.68
C PRO A 287 5.64 1.48 47.04
N ILE A 288 5.36 1.06 48.27
CA ILE A 288 5.48 -0.34 48.72
C ILE A 288 4.24 -0.77 49.47
N ASP A 289 3.68 -1.90 49.05
CA ASP A 289 2.61 -2.61 49.76
C ASP A 289 3.22 -3.60 50.76
N MET A 290 3.42 -3.13 51.99
CA MET A 290 4.05 -3.91 53.06
C MET A 290 3.25 -5.15 53.46
N GLU A 291 1.92 -5.12 53.32
CA GLU A 291 1.05 -6.26 53.66
C GLU A 291 1.27 -7.41 52.68
N LYS A 292 1.29 -7.11 51.37
CA LYS A 292 1.62 -8.11 50.35
C LYS A 292 3.06 -8.60 50.48
N ARG A 293 4.00 -7.70 50.77
CA ARG A 293 5.40 -8.06 50.97
C ARG A 293 5.59 -9.04 52.14
N GLU A 294 4.98 -8.77 53.28
CA GLU A 294 5.00 -9.69 54.43
C GLU A 294 4.36 -11.04 54.09
N SER A 295 3.27 -11.03 53.31
CA SER A 295 2.61 -12.25 52.84
C SER A 295 3.50 -13.09 51.92
N ILE A 296 4.27 -12.45 51.02
CA ILE A 296 5.27 -13.14 50.18
C ILE A 296 6.37 -13.76 51.05
N GLN A 297 6.88 -13.01 52.04
CA GLN A 297 7.92 -13.48 52.96
C GLN A 297 7.45 -14.68 53.81
N ARG A 298 6.19 -14.66 54.28
CA ARG A 298 5.58 -15.76 55.04
C ARG A 298 5.10 -16.93 54.19
N ARG A 299 5.19 -16.83 52.86
CA ARG A 299 4.68 -17.82 51.89
C ARG A 299 3.16 -18.00 51.94
N GLU A 300 2.45 -16.92 52.23
CA GLU A 300 0.99 -16.85 52.34
C GLU A 300 0.35 -16.05 51.19
N ALA A 301 1.16 -15.43 50.33
CA ALA A 301 0.68 -14.66 49.18
C ALA A 301 0.05 -15.54 48.10
N THR A 302 -1.07 -15.08 47.53
CA THR A 302 -1.67 -15.70 46.34
C THR A 302 -0.94 -15.25 45.07
N LEU A 303 -1.22 -15.91 43.94
CA LEU A 303 -0.71 -15.47 42.63
C LEU A 303 -1.04 -14.00 42.35
N LEU A 304 -2.29 -13.58 42.62
CA LEU A 304 -2.71 -12.19 42.40
C LEU A 304 -1.97 -11.22 43.32
N ASP A 305 -1.65 -11.61 44.55
CA ASP A 305 -0.87 -10.76 45.46
C ASP A 305 0.55 -10.54 44.95
N LEU A 306 1.24 -11.62 44.57
CA LEU A 306 2.60 -11.53 44.03
C LEU A 306 2.65 -10.68 42.76
N ARG A 307 1.76 -10.95 41.80
CA ARG A 307 1.67 -10.19 40.54
C ARG A 307 1.33 -8.72 40.76
N SER A 308 0.36 -8.45 41.64
CA SER A 308 0.00 -7.07 41.99
C SER A 308 1.15 -6.33 42.66
N TYR A 309 1.92 -7.02 43.50
CA TYR A 309 3.07 -6.44 44.17
C TYR A 309 4.19 -6.12 43.17
N LEU A 310 4.61 -7.09 42.36
CA LEU A 310 5.62 -6.91 41.32
C LEU A 310 5.27 -5.72 40.41
N PHE A 311 4.03 -5.68 39.92
CA PHE A 311 3.58 -4.60 39.07
C PHE A 311 3.53 -3.24 39.77
N SER A 312 3.11 -3.18 41.04
CA SER A 312 3.14 -1.93 41.82
C SER A 312 4.55 -1.35 41.92
N ARG A 313 5.55 -2.22 42.11
CA ARG A 313 6.97 -1.84 42.14
C ARG A 313 7.48 -1.40 40.77
N GLN A 314 7.17 -2.15 39.71
CA GLN A 314 7.50 -1.76 38.33
C GLN A 314 6.87 -0.41 37.96
N CYS A 315 5.58 -0.22 38.26
CA CYS A 315 4.86 1.04 38.03
C CYS A 315 5.52 2.21 38.74
N THR A 316 5.88 2.06 40.02
CA THR A 316 6.55 3.12 40.79
C THR A 316 7.86 3.55 40.13
N LEU A 317 8.67 2.58 39.70
CA LEU A 317 9.95 2.82 39.03
C LEU A 317 9.78 3.43 37.63
N LEU A 318 8.80 2.98 36.85
CA LEU A 318 8.48 3.54 35.53
C LEU A 318 8.01 4.99 35.62
N LEU A 319 7.28 5.34 36.68
CA LEU A 319 6.89 6.72 36.94
C LEU A 319 8.08 7.59 37.34
N PHE A 320 9.04 7.07 38.12
CA PHE A 320 10.31 7.77 38.35
C PHE A 320 11.12 7.95 37.06
N LEU A 321 11.02 7.00 36.12
CA LEU A 321 11.63 7.08 34.79
C LEU A 321 10.84 7.95 33.80
N GLN A 322 9.72 8.55 34.19
CA GLN A 322 8.84 9.36 33.33
C GLN A 322 8.31 8.58 32.11
N ARG A 323 7.97 7.29 32.29
CA ARG A 323 7.41 6.40 31.24
C ARG A 323 5.99 5.93 31.57
N PRO A 324 5.01 6.84 31.68
CA PRO A 324 3.62 6.48 32.00
C PRO A 324 2.95 5.64 30.91
N TRP A 325 3.34 5.82 29.65
CA TRP A 325 2.84 5.02 28.52
C TRP A 325 3.18 3.53 28.67
N GLU A 326 4.36 3.22 29.19
CA GLU A 326 4.83 1.85 29.41
C GLU A 326 4.08 1.19 30.57
N VAL A 327 3.67 1.96 31.59
CA VAL A 327 2.78 1.49 32.66
C VAL A 327 1.44 1.00 32.08
N ALA A 328 0.83 1.77 31.17
CA ALA A 328 -0.44 1.38 30.56
C ALA A 328 -0.32 0.10 29.72
N GLN A 329 0.76 -0.01 28.93
CA GLN A 329 1.03 -1.19 28.11
C GLN A 329 1.24 -2.44 28.98
N ARG A 330 2.17 -2.37 29.95
CA ARG A 330 2.49 -3.49 30.83
C ARG A 330 1.31 -3.89 31.71
N ALA A 331 0.47 -2.93 32.13
CA ALA A 331 -0.76 -3.23 32.85
C ALA A 331 -1.69 -4.12 32.03
N LEU A 332 -1.92 -3.79 30.76
CA LEU A 332 -2.83 -4.56 29.92
C LEU A 332 -2.34 -6.01 29.75
N GLU A 333 -1.05 -6.17 29.47
CA GLU A 333 -0.40 -7.49 29.34
C GLU A 333 -0.51 -8.29 30.65
N LEU A 334 -0.17 -7.68 31.80
CA LEU A 334 -0.29 -8.28 33.12
C LEU A 334 -1.71 -8.81 33.38
N LEU A 335 -2.73 -7.98 33.12
CA LEU A 335 -4.11 -8.33 33.42
C LEU A 335 -4.60 -9.51 32.57
N HIS A 336 -4.22 -9.57 31.29
CA HIS A 336 -4.50 -10.73 30.45
C HIS A 336 -3.74 -11.97 30.93
N ASN A 337 -2.45 -11.84 31.24
CA ASN A 337 -1.61 -12.94 31.68
C ASN A 337 -2.13 -13.55 33.00
N CYS A 338 -2.45 -12.73 34.01
CA CYS A 338 -2.99 -13.21 35.28
C CYS A 338 -4.27 -14.04 35.10
N VAL A 339 -5.18 -13.62 34.20
CA VAL A 339 -6.41 -14.36 33.92
C VAL A 339 -6.11 -15.72 33.27
N GLN A 340 -5.11 -15.80 32.38
CA GLN A 340 -4.72 -17.06 31.75
C GLN A 340 -3.94 -17.97 32.70
N GLU A 341 -3.05 -17.41 33.51
CA GLU A 341 -2.26 -18.15 34.50
C GLU A 341 -3.13 -18.81 35.56
N LEU A 342 -4.14 -18.10 36.08
CA LEU A 342 -5.09 -18.69 37.02
C LEU A 342 -5.89 -19.86 36.41
N LYS A 343 -6.21 -19.79 35.11
CA LYS A 343 -6.84 -20.89 34.37
C LYS A 343 -5.88 -22.06 34.17
N LEU A 344 -4.64 -21.77 33.76
CA LEU A 344 -3.59 -22.78 33.54
C LEU A 344 -3.26 -23.55 34.83
N LEU A 345 -3.27 -22.85 35.97
CA LEU A 345 -3.03 -23.43 37.29
C LEU A 345 -4.29 -24.00 37.97
N GLU A 346 -5.44 -24.00 37.28
CA GLU A 346 -6.73 -24.49 37.79
C GLU A 346 -7.11 -23.90 39.17
N VAL A 347 -6.75 -22.64 39.42
CA VAL A 347 -7.05 -21.99 40.70
C VAL A 347 -8.55 -21.75 40.81
N SER A 348 -9.15 -22.14 41.94
CA SER A 348 -10.56 -21.89 42.21
C SER A 348 -10.83 -20.40 42.37
N VAL A 349 -11.63 -19.82 41.47
CA VAL A 349 -12.02 -18.41 41.51
C VAL A 349 -13.55 -18.27 41.47
N PRO A 350 -14.17 -17.49 42.38
CA PRO A 350 -15.59 -17.20 42.32
C PRO A 350 -16.00 -16.54 40.99
N PRO A 351 -17.17 -16.88 40.41
CA PRO A 351 -17.65 -16.26 39.17
C PRO A 351 -17.72 -14.73 39.30
N GLY A 352 -17.11 -14.00 38.36
CA GLY A 352 -17.06 -12.54 38.35
C GLY A 352 -15.94 -11.90 39.19
N ALA A 353 -15.28 -12.63 40.09
CA ALA A 353 -14.21 -12.07 40.92
C ALA A 353 -13.03 -11.51 40.11
N LEU A 354 -12.59 -12.23 39.05
CA LEU A 354 -11.55 -11.74 38.15
C LEU A 354 -12.01 -10.53 37.34
N ASP A 355 -13.27 -10.49 36.93
CA ASP A 355 -13.79 -9.35 36.19
C ASP A 355 -13.79 -8.09 37.07
N CYS A 356 -14.14 -8.22 38.36
CA CYS A 356 -13.98 -7.15 39.34
C CYS A 356 -12.51 -6.73 39.52
N TRP A 357 -11.61 -7.70 39.70
CA TRP A 357 -10.18 -7.43 39.86
C TRP A 357 -9.60 -6.68 38.67
N VAL A 358 -9.88 -7.14 37.45
CA VAL A 358 -9.42 -6.52 36.19
C VAL A 358 -10.02 -5.12 36.05
N PHE A 359 -11.33 -4.96 36.27
CA PHE A 359 -12.00 -3.66 36.17
C PHE A 359 -11.38 -2.62 37.12
N LEU A 360 -11.21 -2.99 38.39
CA LEU A 360 -10.59 -2.12 39.39
C LEU A 360 -9.14 -1.77 39.02
N SER A 361 -8.40 -2.75 38.51
CA SER A 361 -7.00 -2.58 38.14
C SER A 361 -6.82 -1.65 36.94
N CYS A 362 -7.66 -1.77 35.91
CA CYS A 362 -7.67 -0.83 34.79
C CYS A 362 -7.91 0.61 35.28
N LEU A 363 -8.92 0.82 36.13
CA LEU A 363 -9.24 2.15 36.63
C LEU A 363 -8.16 2.71 37.55
N GLU A 364 -7.55 1.90 38.41
CA GLU A 364 -6.44 2.34 39.27
C GLU A 364 -5.23 2.78 38.44
N VAL A 365 -4.87 2.03 37.39
CA VAL A 365 -3.79 2.40 36.46
C VAL A 365 -4.10 3.71 35.73
N LEU A 366 -5.32 3.82 35.17
CA LEU A 366 -5.74 5.03 34.45
C LEU A 366 -5.72 6.27 35.35
N GLN A 367 -6.27 6.17 36.57
CA GLN A 367 -6.23 7.26 37.55
C GLN A 367 -4.80 7.59 38.01
N ARG A 368 -3.94 6.58 38.14
CA ARG A 368 -2.54 6.77 38.54
C ARG A 368 -1.75 7.53 37.47
N ILE A 369 -2.02 7.24 36.19
CA ILE A 369 -1.42 7.95 35.04
C ILE A 369 -1.97 9.37 34.95
N GLU A 370 -3.29 9.55 35.07
CA GLU A 370 -3.95 10.86 35.04
C GLU A 370 -3.44 11.78 36.16
N GLY A 371 -3.23 11.26 37.36
CA GLY A 371 -2.67 12.02 38.48
C GLY A 371 -1.18 12.39 38.34
N CYS A 372 -0.45 11.82 37.37
CA CYS A 372 0.98 12.05 37.18
C CYS A 372 1.35 12.77 35.88
N CYS A 373 0.40 12.90 34.94
CA CYS A 373 0.65 13.43 33.61
C CYS A 373 -0.23 14.64 33.33
N ASP A 374 0.30 15.63 32.61
CA ASP A 374 -0.51 16.74 32.12
C ASP A 374 -1.44 16.28 30.98
N ARG A 375 -2.50 17.06 30.70
CA ARG A 375 -3.50 16.72 29.67
C ARG A 375 -2.89 16.44 28.29
N ALA A 376 -1.88 17.21 27.87
CA ALA A 376 -1.18 16.99 26.60
C ALA A 376 -0.42 15.65 26.55
N GLN A 377 0.18 15.22 27.67
CA GLN A 377 0.85 13.92 27.76
C GLN A 377 -0.18 12.78 27.73
N ILE A 378 -1.32 12.94 28.40
CA ILE A 378 -2.43 11.96 28.36
C ILE A 378 -2.93 11.80 26.92
N ASP A 379 -3.20 12.92 26.22
CA ASP A 379 -3.70 12.91 24.84
C ASP A 379 -2.71 12.24 23.88
N SER A 380 -1.40 12.47 24.06
CA SER A 380 -0.36 11.79 23.27
C SER A 380 -0.29 10.28 23.51
N ASN A 381 -0.73 9.82 24.69
CA ASN A 381 -0.64 8.42 25.12
C ASN A 381 -1.96 7.64 24.99
N ILE A 382 -3.00 8.21 24.36
CA ILE A 382 -4.31 7.54 24.17
C ILE A 382 -4.16 6.17 23.52
N ALA A 383 -3.22 6.02 22.58
CA ALA A 383 -2.96 4.76 21.90
C ALA A 383 -2.58 3.60 22.85
N HIS A 384 -1.95 3.91 24.00
CA HIS A 384 -1.56 2.93 25.01
C HIS A 384 -2.63 2.72 26.08
N THR A 385 -3.43 3.75 26.41
CA THR A 385 -4.44 3.67 27.47
C THR A 385 -5.78 3.11 26.99
N VAL A 386 -6.14 3.27 25.70
CA VAL A 386 -7.45 2.83 25.17
C VAL A 386 -7.70 1.33 25.36
N GLY A 387 -6.64 0.51 25.35
CA GLY A 387 -6.76 -0.93 25.62
C GLY A 387 -7.29 -1.22 27.03
N LEU A 388 -6.85 -0.46 28.04
CA LEU A 388 -7.35 -0.57 29.41
C LEU A 388 -8.81 -0.11 29.53
N TRP A 389 -9.19 0.97 28.83
CA TRP A 389 -10.58 1.44 28.74
C TRP A 389 -11.50 0.38 28.12
N SER A 390 -11.06 -0.20 27.00
CA SER A 390 -11.77 -1.27 26.31
C SER A 390 -11.92 -2.50 27.20
N TYR A 391 -10.86 -2.92 27.90
CA TYR A 391 -10.92 -4.10 28.76
C TYR A 391 -11.78 -3.87 30.01
N ALA A 392 -11.72 -2.67 30.60
CA ALA A 392 -12.63 -2.28 31.68
C ALA A 392 -14.10 -2.28 31.21
N THR A 393 -14.37 -1.78 30.01
CA THR A 393 -15.71 -1.79 29.40
C THR A 393 -16.23 -3.22 29.22
N GLU A 394 -15.40 -4.12 28.69
CA GLU A 394 -15.72 -5.55 28.55
C GLU A 394 -16.01 -6.21 29.90
N LYS A 395 -15.20 -5.93 30.93
CA LYS A 395 -15.40 -6.54 32.25
C LYS A 395 -16.62 -5.99 32.97
N LEU A 396 -16.89 -4.69 32.84
CA LEU A 396 -18.13 -4.13 33.35
C LEU A 396 -19.34 -4.73 32.64
N LYS A 397 -19.29 -4.89 31.31
CA LYS A 397 -20.32 -5.64 30.55
C LYS A 397 -20.56 -7.00 31.20
N SER A 398 -19.52 -7.84 31.30
CA SER A 398 -19.58 -9.19 31.89
C SER A 398 -20.24 -9.20 33.28
N LEU A 399 -19.81 -8.30 34.17
CA LEU A 399 -20.37 -8.17 35.52
C LEU A 399 -21.85 -7.78 35.51
N GLY A 400 -22.25 -6.84 34.65
CA GLY A 400 -23.66 -6.45 34.50
C GLY A 400 -24.55 -7.60 34.05
N TYR A 401 -24.05 -8.49 33.18
CA TYR A 401 -24.76 -9.70 32.78
C TYR A 401 -24.83 -10.72 33.92
N LEU A 402 -23.72 -10.97 34.61
CA LEU A 402 -23.65 -11.92 35.72
C LEU A 402 -24.55 -11.55 36.90
N CYS A 403 -24.65 -10.25 37.19
CA CYS A 403 -25.49 -9.67 38.23
C CYS A 403 -26.93 -9.39 37.77
N GLY A 404 -27.35 -9.83 36.57
CA GLY A 404 -28.73 -9.64 36.09
C GLY A 404 -29.13 -8.18 35.84
N LEU A 405 -28.19 -7.23 35.80
CA LEU A 405 -28.46 -5.79 35.64
C LEU A 405 -28.86 -5.41 34.20
N VAL A 406 -28.55 -6.29 33.24
CA VAL A 406 -28.99 -6.15 31.84
C VAL A 406 -30.34 -6.83 31.59
N SER A 407 -30.81 -7.70 32.51
CA SER A 407 -32.08 -8.43 32.38
C SER A 407 -33.29 -7.49 32.36
N GLU A 408 -34.31 -7.85 31.57
CA GLU A 408 -35.56 -7.09 31.50
C GLU A 408 -36.32 -7.04 32.82
N LYS A 409 -36.32 -8.15 33.57
CA LYS A 409 -37.00 -8.27 34.87
C LYS A 409 -36.17 -7.70 36.02
N GLY A 410 -34.99 -7.15 35.71
CA GLY A 410 -33.97 -6.83 36.68
C GLY A 410 -33.32 -8.09 37.30
N PRO A 411 -32.48 -7.90 38.33
CA PRO A 411 -31.79 -8.99 39.00
C PRO A 411 -32.75 -9.86 39.81
N ASN A 412 -32.64 -11.18 39.66
CA ASN A 412 -33.38 -12.14 40.50
C ASN A 412 -32.64 -12.39 41.84
N SER A 413 -33.21 -13.22 42.73
CA SER A 413 -32.60 -13.51 44.04
C SER A 413 -31.20 -14.13 43.96
N GLU A 414 -30.91 -14.96 42.96
CA GLU A 414 -29.57 -15.51 42.75
C GLU A 414 -28.59 -14.45 42.27
N ASP A 415 -29.02 -13.58 41.36
CA ASP A 415 -28.21 -12.48 40.84
C ASP A 415 -27.86 -11.47 41.95
N LEU A 416 -28.81 -11.19 42.85
CA LEU A 416 -28.59 -10.38 44.05
C LEU A 416 -27.58 -11.05 44.99
N ASN A 417 -27.69 -12.36 45.23
CA ASN A 417 -26.71 -13.09 46.04
C ASN A 417 -25.31 -13.02 45.42
N ARG A 418 -25.17 -13.23 44.10
CA ARG A 418 -23.89 -13.06 43.39
C ARG A 418 -23.34 -11.64 43.54
N THR A 419 -24.20 -10.62 43.43
CA THR A 419 -23.80 -9.22 43.60
C THR A 419 -23.27 -8.99 45.03
N VAL A 420 -23.95 -9.52 46.04
CA VAL A 420 -23.52 -9.43 47.44
C VAL A 420 -22.18 -10.15 47.66
N ASP A 421 -22.02 -11.36 47.11
CA ASP A 421 -20.77 -12.14 47.20
C ASP A 421 -19.61 -11.40 46.52
N LEU A 422 -19.85 -10.83 45.33
CA LEU A 422 -18.88 -10.04 44.58
C LEU A 422 -18.44 -8.81 45.37
N LEU A 423 -19.39 -8.06 45.95
CA LEU A 423 -19.09 -6.89 46.75
C LEU A 423 -18.40 -7.24 48.08
N ALA A 424 -18.72 -8.39 48.68
CA ALA A 424 -18.08 -8.85 49.91
C ALA A 424 -16.59 -9.15 49.71
N GLY A 425 -16.21 -9.76 48.58
CA GLY A 425 -14.80 -10.04 48.28
C GLY A 425 -13.97 -8.84 47.77
N LEU A 426 -14.59 -7.67 47.56
CA LEU A 426 -13.86 -6.40 47.37
C LEU A 426 -13.23 -5.87 48.67
N GLY A 427 -13.63 -6.41 49.83
CA GLY A 427 -13.19 -5.94 51.14
C GLY A 427 -13.69 -4.54 51.49
N ALA A 428 -13.04 -3.90 52.46
CA ALA A 428 -13.36 -2.53 52.87
C ALA A 428 -12.69 -1.50 51.95
N GLU A 429 -13.35 -0.35 51.76
CA GLU A 429 -12.73 0.77 51.07
C GLU A 429 -11.48 1.23 51.81
N ARG A 430 -10.40 1.46 51.05
CA ARG A 430 -9.12 1.80 51.65
C ARG A 430 -9.06 3.29 52.06
N PRO A 431 -8.34 3.64 53.14
CA PRO A 431 -8.21 5.02 53.59
C PRO A 431 -7.64 5.97 52.52
N GLU A 432 -6.75 5.48 51.64
CA GLU A 432 -6.09 6.32 50.63
C GLU A 432 -7.03 6.71 49.48
N THR A 433 -8.12 5.96 49.28
CA THR A 433 -9.14 6.22 48.25
C THR A 433 -10.44 6.75 48.83
N ALA A 434 -10.62 6.68 50.14
CA ALA A 434 -11.87 7.04 50.83
C ALA A 434 -12.33 8.49 50.55
N ASN A 435 -11.40 9.43 50.38
CA ASN A 435 -11.71 10.84 50.09
C ASN A 435 -11.86 11.13 48.58
N THR A 436 -11.48 10.21 47.70
CA THR A 436 -11.66 10.38 46.25
C THR A 436 -13.12 10.14 45.89
N ALA A 437 -13.80 11.15 45.33
CA ALA A 437 -15.21 11.05 44.95
C ALA A 437 -15.49 9.95 43.90
N GLN A 438 -14.50 9.69 43.03
CA GLN A 438 -14.56 8.71 41.95
C GLN A 438 -13.50 7.60 42.13
N SER A 439 -13.37 7.03 43.34
CA SER A 439 -12.45 5.90 43.54
C SER A 439 -12.89 4.68 42.70
N PRO A 440 -11.96 3.83 42.23
CA PRO A 440 -12.32 2.63 41.45
C PRO A 440 -13.30 1.73 42.20
N TYR A 441 -13.08 1.59 43.51
CA TYR A 441 -13.95 0.85 44.43
C TYR A 441 -15.38 1.43 44.47
N LYS A 442 -15.53 2.74 44.69
CA LYS A 442 -16.84 3.39 44.70
C LYS A 442 -17.53 3.27 43.35
N LYS A 443 -16.80 3.45 42.25
CA LYS A 443 -17.34 3.37 40.89
C LYS A 443 -17.88 1.97 40.57
N LEU A 444 -17.15 0.91 40.94
CA LEU A 444 -17.65 -0.46 40.78
C LEU A 444 -18.86 -0.74 41.68
N LYS A 445 -18.77 -0.35 42.96
CA LYS A 445 -19.86 -0.55 43.92
C LYS A 445 -21.14 0.17 43.50
N GLU A 446 -21.02 1.40 43.01
CA GLU A 446 -22.14 2.18 42.46
C GLU A 446 -22.68 1.53 41.18
N ALA A 447 -21.80 1.17 40.24
CA ALA A 447 -22.21 0.52 38.99
C ALA A 447 -22.95 -0.81 39.21
N LEU A 448 -22.66 -1.56 40.28
CA LEU A 448 -23.37 -2.81 40.61
C LEU A 448 -24.57 -2.61 41.55
N SER A 449 -24.81 -1.39 42.05
CA SER A 449 -25.84 -1.15 43.06
C SER A 449 -27.27 -1.12 42.51
N SER A 450 -27.44 -0.72 41.25
CA SER A 450 -28.74 -0.66 40.59
C SER A 450 -28.60 -0.80 39.07
N VAL A 451 -29.72 -1.10 38.41
CA VAL A 451 -29.79 -1.23 36.95
C VAL A 451 -29.46 0.10 36.25
N GLU A 452 -29.96 1.21 36.78
CA GLU A 452 -29.74 2.56 36.23
C GLU A 452 -28.29 3.01 36.41
N ALA A 453 -27.70 2.73 37.58
CA ALA A 453 -26.31 3.04 37.85
C ALA A 453 -25.37 2.25 36.95
N PHE A 454 -25.65 0.95 36.75
CA PHE A 454 -24.94 0.11 35.79
C PHE A 454 -24.99 0.70 34.38
N GLU A 455 -26.19 0.99 33.89
CA GLU A 455 -26.41 1.49 32.54
C GLU A 455 -25.65 2.79 32.30
N LYS A 456 -25.73 3.75 33.23
CA LYS A 456 -24.97 5.00 33.14
C LYS A 456 -23.47 4.75 33.00
N HIS A 457 -22.88 3.98 33.92
CA HIS A 457 -21.43 3.75 33.94
C HIS A 457 -20.96 2.96 32.70
N TYR A 458 -21.73 1.96 32.27
CA TYR A 458 -21.40 1.16 31.10
C TYR A 458 -21.46 1.97 29.80
N LEU A 459 -22.48 2.82 29.64
CA LEU A 459 -22.60 3.70 28.48
C LEU A 459 -21.47 4.74 28.46
N ASP A 460 -21.19 5.40 29.58
CA ASP A 460 -20.11 6.39 29.68
C ASP A 460 -18.74 5.79 29.30
N LEU A 461 -18.43 4.60 29.82
CA LEU A 461 -17.20 3.85 29.50
C LEU A 461 -17.13 3.44 28.01
N SER A 462 -18.25 2.97 27.46
CA SER A 462 -18.32 2.52 26.07
C SER A 462 -18.16 3.67 25.09
N HIS A 463 -18.83 4.81 25.34
CA HIS A 463 -18.72 6.01 24.52
C HIS A 463 -17.29 6.57 24.54
N ALA A 464 -16.68 6.70 25.72
CA ALA A 464 -15.29 7.13 25.85
C ALA A 464 -14.33 6.19 25.07
N THR A 465 -14.54 4.87 25.16
CA THR A 465 -13.73 3.88 24.43
C THR A 465 -13.89 4.04 22.90
N ILE A 466 -15.12 4.25 22.41
CA ILE A 466 -15.40 4.46 20.97
C ILE A 466 -14.72 5.74 20.47
N GLU A 467 -14.82 6.83 21.21
CA GLU A 467 -14.19 8.11 20.88
C GLU A 467 -12.66 7.99 20.82
N MET A 468 -12.05 7.33 21.82
CA MET A 468 -10.61 7.08 21.86
C MET A 468 -10.14 6.20 20.69
N TYR A 469 -10.86 5.12 20.35
CA TYR A 469 -10.49 4.31 19.18
C TYR A 469 -10.65 5.08 17.86
N THR A 470 -11.64 5.96 17.79
CA THR A 470 -11.89 6.79 16.60
C THR A 470 -10.79 7.84 16.44
N SER A 471 -10.35 8.49 17.53
CA SER A 471 -9.31 9.53 17.48
C SER A 471 -7.94 8.99 17.04
N ILE A 472 -7.63 7.72 17.34
CA ILE A 472 -6.39 7.05 16.89
C ILE A 472 -6.54 6.31 15.55
N GLY A 473 -7.69 6.40 14.87
CA GLY A 473 -7.94 5.77 13.57
C GLY A 473 -8.26 4.26 13.60
N ARG A 474 -8.45 3.64 14.78
CA ARG A 474 -8.79 2.21 14.93
C ARG A 474 -10.31 1.98 14.80
N ILE A 475 -10.86 2.27 13.62
CA ILE A 475 -12.31 2.27 13.38
C ILE A 475 -12.96 0.89 13.60
N ARG A 476 -12.28 -0.22 13.27
CA ARG A 476 -12.82 -1.58 13.51
C ARG A 476 -13.08 -1.85 14.99
N SER A 477 -12.13 -1.48 15.86
CA SER A 477 -12.27 -1.61 17.32
C SER A 477 -13.42 -0.74 17.84
N ALA A 478 -13.56 0.49 17.34
CA ALA A 478 -14.69 1.35 17.67
C ALA A 478 -16.04 0.73 17.24
N LYS A 479 -16.13 0.14 16.04
CA LYS A 479 -17.35 -0.54 15.58
C LYS A 479 -17.65 -1.82 16.37
N PHE A 480 -16.63 -2.54 16.82
CA PHE A 480 -16.80 -3.71 17.67
C PHE A 480 -17.46 -3.36 19.01
N VAL A 481 -16.97 -2.32 19.70
CA VAL A 481 -17.62 -1.78 20.92
C VAL A 481 -19.03 -1.27 20.62
N GLY A 482 -19.23 -0.64 19.46
CA GLY A 482 -20.57 -0.24 19.00
C GLY A 482 -21.54 -1.42 18.86
N LYS A 483 -21.07 -2.58 18.41
CA LYS A 483 -21.90 -3.80 18.35
C LYS A 483 -22.25 -4.35 19.73
N ASP A 484 -21.33 -4.26 20.69
CA ASP A 484 -21.63 -4.62 22.07
C ASP A 484 -22.73 -3.72 22.66
N LEU A 485 -22.70 -2.43 22.34
CA LEU A 485 -23.78 -1.49 22.69
C LEU A 485 -25.10 -1.84 21.99
N ALA A 486 -25.05 -2.26 20.72
CA ALA A 486 -26.25 -2.71 20.02
C ALA A 486 -26.89 -3.93 20.69
N GLU A 487 -26.09 -4.93 21.07
CA GLU A 487 -26.55 -6.10 21.80
C GLU A 487 -27.16 -5.71 23.15
N PHE A 488 -26.52 -4.78 23.88
CA PHE A 488 -27.04 -4.24 25.13
C PHE A 488 -28.40 -3.53 24.94
N TYR A 489 -28.52 -2.66 23.94
CA TYR A 489 -29.77 -1.95 23.65
C TYR A 489 -30.90 -2.88 23.17
N MET A 490 -30.57 -3.92 22.40
CA MET A 490 -31.54 -4.96 22.02
C MET A 490 -32.14 -5.63 23.25
N ARG A 491 -31.32 -6.03 24.23
CA ARG A 491 -31.81 -6.61 25.49
C ARG A 491 -32.62 -5.64 26.36
N LYS A 492 -32.35 -4.34 26.26
CA LYS A 492 -33.13 -3.28 26.93
C LYS A 492 -34.42 -2.89 26.21
N LYS A 493 -34.82 -3.59 25.13
CA LYS A 493 -35.95 -3.22 24.24
C LYS A 493 -35.83 -1.79 23.69
N ALA A 494 -34.61 -1.34 23.43
CA ALA A 494 -34.32 -0.08 22.75
C ALA A 494 -33.72 -0.32 21.33
N PRO A 495 -34.40 -1.08 20.46
CA PRO A 495 -33.85 -1.46 19.15
C PRO A 495 -33.53 -0.26 18.26
N GLN A 496 -34.20 0.89 18.43
CA GLN A 496 -33.89 2.11 17.67
C GLN A 496 -32.45 2.58 17.85
N LYS A 497 -31.91 2.46 19.08
CA LYS A 497 -30.52 2.81 19.36
C LYS A 497 -29.56 1.75 18.83
N ALA A 498 -29.94 0.48 18.90
CA ALA A 498 -29.14 -0.64 18.41
C ALA A 498 -28.95 -0.58 16.89
N GLU A 499 -29.99 -0.21 16.14
CA GLU A 499 -29.97 -0.15 14.68
C GLU A 499 -28.84 0.75 14.16
N ILE A 500 -28.64 1.94 14.76
CA ILE A 500 -27.60 2.90 14.35
C ILE A 500 -26.20 2.27 14.38
N TYR A 501 -25.90 1.52 15.44
CA TYR A 501 -24.61 0.86 15.59
C TYR A 501 -24.43 -0.31 14.61
N LEU A 502 -25.48 -1.11 14.41
CA LEU A 502 -25.47 -2.26 13.51
C LEU A 502 -25.32 -1.82 12.05
N GLN A 503 -26.08 -0.81 11.61
CA GLN A 503 -25.95 -0.22 10.27
C GLN A 503 -24.55 0.36 10.05
N GLY A 504 -24.03 1.11 11.05
CA GLY A 504 -22.69 1.67 10.99
C GLY A 504 -21.57 0.62 10.91
N ALA A 505 -21.73 -0.52 11.59
CA ALA A 505 -20.80 -1.64 11.52
C ALA A 505 -20.93 -2.39 10.18
N LEU A 506 -22.16 -2.67 9.74
CA LEU A 506 -22.45 -3.35 8.47
C LEU A 506 -21.88 -2.59 7.27
N LYS A 507 -22.05 -1.25 7.24
CA LYS A 507 -21.48 -0.38 6.20
C LYS A 507 -19.97 -0.57 6.07
N ASN A 508 -19.25 -0.60 7.19
CA ASN A 508 -17.80 -0.77 7.18
C ASN A 508 -17.39 -2.19 6.76
N TYR A 509 -18.07 -3.23 7.26
CA TYR A 509 -17.75 -4.60 6.87
C TYR A 509 -18.05 -4.88 5.40
N LEU A 510 -19.13 -4.29 4.85
CA LEU A 510 -19.43 -4.35 3.42
C LEU A 510 -18.36 -3.67 2.58
N ALA A 511 -17.91 -2.48 2.98
CA ALA A 511 -16.85 -1.74 2.28
C ALA A 511 -15.51 -2.51 2.26
N GLU A 512 -15.24 -3.28 3.31
CA GLU A 512 -14.00 -4.06 3.45
C GLU A 512 -14.11 -5.52 3.00
N GLY A 513 -15.31 -6.03 2.69
CA GLY A 513 -15.50 -7.38 2.17
C GLY A 513 -15.48 -8.52 3.20
N TRP A 514 -15.74 -8.25 4.49
CA TRP A 514 -15.70 -9.28 5.53
C TRP A 514 -16.99 -10.12 5.59
N ALA A 515 -17.09 -11.17 4.76
CA ALA A 515 -18.30 -11.98 4.60
C ALA A 515 -18.92 -12.48 5.93
N LEU A 516 -18.14 -13.14 6.79
CA LEU A 516 -18.65 -13.70 8.06
C LEU A 516 -19.18 -12.61 9.04
N PRO A 517 -18.44 -11.52 9.32
CA PRO A 517 -18.99 -10.38 10.06
C PRO A 517 -20.22 -9.73 9.41
N ILE A 518 -20.31 -9.67 8.08
CA ILE A 518 -21.50 -9.16 7.37
C ILE A 518 -22.70 -10.04 7.70
N THR A 519 -22.58 -11.37 7.49
CA THR A 519 -23.65 -12.34 7.78
C THR A 519 -24.12 -12.23 9.23
N HIS A 520 -23.19 -12.26 10.18
CA HIS A 520 -23.53 -12.18 11.60
C HIS A 520 -24.20 -10.84 11.97
N THR A 521 -23.70 -9.71 11.46
CA THR A 521 -24.28 -8.39 11.74
C THR A 521 -25.65 -8.22 11.07
N ARG A 522 -25.87 -8.80 9.89
CA ARG A 522 -27.19 -8.83 9.23
C ARG A 522 -28.22 -9.61 10.05
N LYS A 523 -27.85 -10.73 10.68
CA LYS A 523 -28.76 -11.45 11.59
C LYS A 523 -29.22 -10.57 12.75
N GLN A 524 -28.26 -9.90 13.40
CA GLN A 524 -28.55 -8.97 14.50
C GLN A 524 -29.43 -7.80 14.03
N LEU A 525 -29.17 -7.28 12.83
CA LEU A 525 -29.96 -6.20 12.23
C LEU A 525 -31.37 -6.66 11.87
N ALA A 526 -31.55 -7.87 11.33
CA ALA A 526 -32.87 -8.42 11.02
C ALA A 526 -33.71 -8.58 12.29
N GLU A 527 -33.13 -9.12 13.36
CA GLU A 527 -33.79 -9.20 14.67
C GLU A 527 -34.21 -7.81 15.17
N CYS A 528 -33.30 -6.83 15.07
CA CYS A 528 -33.57 -5.44 15.42
C CYS A 528 -34.73 -4.84 14.63
N GLN A 529 -34.73 -4.99 13.30
CA GLN A 529 -35.76 -4.47 12.41
C GLN A 529 -37.13 -5.14 12.64
N LYS A 530 -37.14 -6.45 12.94
CA LYS A 530 -38.36 -7.18 13.33
C LYS A 530 -38.98 -6.60 14.60
N HIS A 531 -38.16 -6.29 15.61
CA HIS A 531 -38.61 -5.62 16.84
C HIS A 531 -39.10 -4.18 16.62
N LEU A 532 -38.59 -3.50 15.60
CA LEU A 532 -39.01 -2.15 15.21
C LEU A 532 -40.29 -2.11 14.38
N GLY A 533 -40.76 -3.25 13.88
CA GLY A 533 -41.88 -3.29 12.94
C GLY A 533 -41.54 -2.66 11.58
N GLN A 534 -40.26 -2.49 11.25
CA GLN A 534 -39.82 -2.00 9.95
C GLN A 534 -39.86 -3.15 8.93
N ILE A 535 -41.06 -3.48 8.46
CA ILE A 535 -41.33 -4.66 7.64
C ILE A 535 -40.50 -4.64 6.34
N GLU A 536 -40.44 -3.51 5.63
CA GLU A 536 -39.70 -3.38 4.37
C GLU A 536 -38.20 -3.67 4.56
N ASN A 537 -37.57 -3.02 5.53
CA ASN A 537 -36.16 -3.22 5.86
C ASN A 537 -35.88 -4.65 6.33
N TYR A 538 -36.76 -5.21 7.17
CA TYR A 538 -36.65 -6.59 7.65
C TYR A 538 -36.69 -7.59 6.50
N LEU A 539 -37.62 -7.42 5.54
CA LEU A 539 -37.73 -8.30 4.38
C LEU A 539 -36.53 -8.16 3.44
N GLN A 540 -35.98 -6.95 3.27
CA GLN A 540 -34.74 -6.74 2.53
C GLN A 540 -33.57 -7.48 3.17
N THR A 541 -33.38 -7.34 4.48
CA THR A 541 -32.33 -8.04 5.22
C THR A 541 -32.56 -9.56 5.20
N SER A 542 -33.80 -10.01 5.37
CA SER A 542 -34.17 -11.44 5.33
C SER A 542 -33.92 -12.06 3.95
N SER A 543 -34.17 -11.33 2.87
CA SER A 543 -33.88 -11.79 1.51
C SER A 543 -32.38 -11.97 1.28
N LEU A 544 -31.57 -11.05 1.80
CA LEU A 544 -30.11 -11.17 1.79
C LEU A 544 -29.60 -12.32 2.66
N LEU A 545 -30.27 -12.64 3.77
CA LEU A 545 -29.93 -13.78 4.64
C LEU A 545 -30.37 -15.12 4.03
N ALA A 546 -31.54 -15.20 3.39
CA ALA A 546 -32.02 -16.41 2.72
C ALA A 546 -31.07 -16.85 1.58
N SER A 547 -30.46 -15.89 0.90
CA SER A 547 -29.46 -16.11 -0.15
C SER A 547 -28.02 -16.25 0.36
N ASP A 548 -27.75 -16.12 1.66
CA ASP A 548 -26.39 -16.16 2.19
C ASP A 548 -25.89 -17.59 2.40
N HIS A 549 -24.87 -17.99 1.65
CA HIS A 549 -24.28 -19.33 1.72
C HIS A 549 -23.43 -19.58 2.98
N HIS A 550 -23.13 -18.57 3.80
CA HIS A 550 -22.42 -18.75 5.07
C HIS A 550 -23.33 -19.17 6.23
N LEU A 551 -24.64 -19.18 6.01
CA LEU A 551 -25.63 -19.67 6.97
C LEU A 551 -25.92 -21.15 6.78
N THR A 552 -26.42 -21.77 7.84
CA THR A 552 -26.96 -23.14 7.77
C THR A 552 -28.20 -23.19 6.87
N GLU A 553 -28.47 -24.35 6.28
CA GLU A 553 -29.61 -24.52 5.38
C GLU A 553 -30.94 -24.27 6.11
N GLU A 554 -31.02 -24.64 7.38
CA GLU A 554 -32.17 -24.41 8.26
C GLU A 554 -32.44 -22.92 8.48
N GLU A 555 -31.40 -22.12 8.73
CA GLU A 555 -31.54 -20.67 8.91
C GLU A 555 -31.95 -19.98 7.62
N ARG A 556 -31.39 -20.38 6.47
CA ARG A 556 -31.79 -19.86 5.17
C ARG A 556 -33.27 -20.17 4.88
N LYS A 557 -33.70 -21.40 5.16
CA LYS A 557 -35.10 -21.83 5.02
C LYS A 557 -36.03 -21.00 5.90
N HIS A 558 -35.63 -20.73 7.13
CA HIS A 558 -36.38 -19.88 8.05
C HIS A 558 -36.59 -18.47 7.48
N PHE A 559 -35.53 -17.78 7.03
CA PHE A 559 -35.69 -16.43 6.46
C PHE A 559 -36.45 -16.43 5.13
N CYS A 560 -36.29 -17.47 4.31
CA CYS A 560 -37.10 -17.63 3.09
C CYS A 560 -38.59 -17.79 3.44
N GLN A 561 -38.91 -18.61 4.44
CA GLN A 561 -40.30 -18.84 4.87
C GLN A 561 -40.94 -17.56 5.40
N GLU A 562 -40.22 -16.74 6.16
CA GLU A 562 -40.73 -15.45 6.64
C GLU A 562 -41.13 -14.50 5.50
N ILE A 563 -40.39 -14.51 4.39
CA ILE A 563 -40.73 -13.73 3.18
C ILE A 563 -42.00 -14.29 2.51
N LEU A 564 -42.09 -15.63 2.38
CA LEU A 564 -43.24 -16.30 1.76
C LEU A 564 -44.52 -16.15 2.60
N ASP A 565 -44.40 -16.26 3.91
CA ASP A 565 -45.51 -16.07 4.85
C ASP A 565 -46.05 -14.65 4.72
N PHE A 566 -45.18 -13.64 4.68
CA PHE A 566 -45.60 -12.26 4.43
C PHE A 566 -46.24 -12.09 3.05
N ALA A 567 -45.62 -12.64 2.00
CA ALA A 567 -46.14 -12.58 0.63
C ALA A 567 -47.55 -13.19 0.50
N SER A 568 -47.86 -14.22 1.29
CA SER A 568 -49.15 -14.91 1.31
C SER A 568 -50.24 -14.20 2.12
N GLN A 569 -49.87 -13.24 2.97
CA GLN A 569 -50.85 -12.51 3.79
C GLN A 569 -51.74 -11.62 2.89
N PRO A 570 -53.07 -11.61 3.12
CA PRO A 570 -53.97 -10.71 2.39
C PRO A 570 -53.58 -9.26 2.71
N SER A 571 -53.17 -8.50 1.69
CA SER A 571 -52.77 -7.10 1.86
C SER A 571 -53.96 -6.25 2.31
N ASP A 572 -53.88 -5.65 3.51
CA ASP A 572 -54.92 -4.75 4.04
C ASP A 572 -55.11 -3.47 3.19
N SER A 573 -54.11 -3.11 2.38
CA SER A 573 -54.17 -2.00 1.43
C SER A 573 -53.97 -2.49 -0.01
N PRO A 574 -54.98 -2.39 -0.88
CA PRO A 574 -54.83 -2.77 -2.29
C PRO A 574 -53.88 -1.81 -2.98
N GLY A 575 -52.62 -2.23 -3.16
CA GLY A 575 -51.59 -1.49 -3.90
C GLY A 575 -50.22 -1.37 -3.23
N HIS A 576 -50.10 -1.66 -1.94
CA HIS A 576 -48.79 -1.63 -1.27
C HIS A 576 -47.98 -2.89 -1.62
N LYS A 577 -47.01 -2.74 -2.51
CA LYS A 577 -46.11 -3.80 -2.97
C LYS A 577 -44.71 -3.52 -2.43
N ILE A 578 -44.11 -4.49 -1.77
CA ILE A 578 -42.74 -4.37 -1.26
C ILE A 578 -41.79 -4.80 -2.38
N VAL A 579 -40.87 -3.91 -2.75
CA VAL A 579 -39.91 -4.16 -3.82
C VAL A 579 -38.57 -4.54 -3.22
N LEU A 580 -38.12 -5.76 -3.50
CA LEU A 580 -36.85 -6.32 -3.06
C LEU A 580 -35.89 -6.48 -4.25
N PRO A 581 -34.57 -6.43 -4.03
CA PRO A 581 -33.62 -6.55 -5.12
C PRO A 581 -33.51 -8.00 -5.62
N MET A 582 -33.51 -8.18 -6.95
CA MET A 582 -33.49 -9.52 -7.56
C MET A 582 -32.29 -10.38 -7.17
N HIS A 583 -31.11 -9.79 -6.99
CA HIS A 583 -29.89 -10.55 -6.67
C HIS A 583 -29.97 -11.36 -5.38
N SER A 584 -30.82 -10.93 -4.44
CA SER A 584 -31.10 -11.65 -3.19
C SER A 584 -32.04 -12.85 -3.38
N PHE A 585 -32.66 -12.97 -4.55
CA PHE A 585 -33.66 -13.99 -4.89
C PHE A 585 -33.22 -14.91 -6.01
N ALA A 586 -32.90 -14.34 -7.17
CA ALA A 586 -32.39 -15.11 -8.30
C ALA A 586 -31.45 -14.27 -9.16
N GLN A 587 -30.46 -14.94 -9.72
CA GLN A 587 -29.49 -14.35 -10.63
C GLN A 587 -29.85 -14.72 -12.08
N LEU A 588 -29.93 -13.72 -12.96
CA LEU A 588 -29.97 -13.96 -14.40
C LEU A 588 -28.58 -14.48 -14.83
N ARG A 589 -28.50 -15.69 -15.39
CA ARG A 589 -27.23 -16.31 -15.83
C ARG A 589 -27.01 -16.20 -17.32
N ASP A 590 -28.02 -16.57 -18.10
CA ASP A 590 -27.93 -16.53 -19.54
C ASP A 590 -29.27 -16.27 -20.21
N LEU A 591 -29.20 -15.80 -21.46
CA LEU A 591 -30.35 -15.51 -22.31
C LEU A 591 -30.06 -15.98 -23.74
N HIS A 592 -31.06 -16.63 -24.34
CA HIS A 592 -31.03 -17.13 -25.70
C HIS A 592 -32.24 -16.65 -26.50
N PHE A 593 -32.03 -16.31 -27.77
CA PHE A 593 -33.09 -15.93 -28.70
C PHE A 593 -33.37 -17.07 -29.69
N ASP A 594 -34.63 -17.23 -30.09
CA ASP A 594 -35.02 -18.06 -31.22
C ASP A 594 -35.88 -17.22 -32.19
N PRO A 595 -35.36 -16.83 -33.38
CA PRO A 595 -34.07 -17.21 -33.95
C PRO A 595 -32.85 -16.58 -33.24
N SER A 596 -31.71 -17.28 -33.22
CA SER A 596 -30.47 -16.93 -32.48
C SER A 596 -29.74 -15.67 -32.94
N ASN A 597 -30.19 -15.05 -34.03
CA ASN A 597 -29.73 -13.74 -34.48
C ASN A 597 -30.51 -12.59 -33.82
N ALA A 598 -31.58 -12.87 -33.08
CA ALA A 598 -32.49 -11.88 -32.50
C ALA A 598 -33.02 -10.86 -33.53
N VAL A 599 -33.11 -11.26 -34.80
CA VAL A 599 -33.57 -10.42 -35.90
C VAL A 599 -34.73 -11.12 -36.58
N VAL A 600 -35.89 -10.47 -36.55
CA VAL A 600 -37.11 -10.97 -37.20
C VAL A 600 -37.68 -9.91 -38.13
N HIS A 601 -38.36 -10.31 -39.20
CA HIS A 601 -39.09 -9.36 -40.04
C HIS A 601 -40.43 -8.99 -39.36
N VAL A 602 -41.03 -7.88 -39.79
CA VAL A 602 -42.38 -7.49 -39.33
C VAL A 602 -43.37 -8.64 -39.54
N GLY A 603 -44.01 -9.11 -38.46
CA GLY A 603 -44.92 -10.26 -38.45
C GLY A 603 -44.31 -11.59 -38.00
N GLY A 604 -42.97 -11.69 -37.88
CA GLY A 604 -42.27 -12.88 -37.39
C GLY A 604 -42.49 -13.15 -35.90
N VAL A 605 -42.32 -14.41 -35.49
CA VAL A 605 -42.40 -14.87 -34.09
C VAL A 605 -40.97 -14.98 -33.52
N LEU A 606 -40.77 -14.46 -32.31
CA LEU A 606 -39.51 -14.52 -31.57
C LEU A 606 -39.76 -15.20 -30.21
N CYS A 607 -38.89 -16.15 -29.83
CA CYS A 607 -38.84 -16.68 -28.47
C CYS A 607 -37.59 -16.14 -27.74
N VAL A 608 -37.75 -15.83 -26.46
CA VAL A 608 -36.65 -15.43 -25.56
C VAL A 608 -36.62 -16.45 -24.42
N GLU A 609 -35.53 -17.20 -24.31
CA GLU A 609 -35.32 -18.16 -23.23
C GLU A 609 -34.29 -17.58 -22.26
N ILE A 610 -34.62 -17.51 -20.97
CA ILE A 610 -33.70 -17.06 -19.92
C ILE A 610 -33.42 -18.20 -18.95
N THR A 611 -32.17 -18.29 -18.50
CA THR A 611 -31.78 -19.15 -17.39
C THR A 611 -31.60 -18.32 -16.13
N MET A 612 -32.44 -18.59 -15.13
CA MET A 612 -32.41 -17.95 -13.83
C MET A 612 -31.89 -18.91 -12.77
N TYR A 613 -30.89 -18.50 -12.01
CA TYR A 613 -30.38 -19.25 -10.88
C TYR A 613 -31.00 -18.75 -9.58
N SER A 614 -31.97 -19.49 -9.04
CA SER A 614 -32.60 -19.22 -7.75
C SER A 614 -31.60 -19.44 -6.62
N GLN A 615 -31.44 -18.41 -5.77
CA GLN A 615 -30.65 -18.47 -4.54
C GLN A 615 -31.46 -18.95 -3.33
N MET A 616 -32.77 -19.14 -3.52
CA MET A 616 -33.66 -19.56 -2.46
C MET A 616 -33.46 -21.05 -2.12
N PRO A 617 -33.49 -21.42 -0.82
CA PRO A 617 -33.23 -22.79 -0.36
C PRO A 617 -34.42 -23.74 -0.58
N VAL A 618 -35.60 -23.21 -0.96
CA VAL A 618 -36.83 -23.97 -1.21
C VAL A 618 -37.45 -23.53 -2.53
N PRO A 619 -38.29 -24.37 -3.17
CA PRO A 619 -39.02 -23.99 -4.36
C PRO A 619 -39.98 -22.82 -4.07
N VAL A 620 -39.95 -21.79 -4.91
CA VAL A 620 -40.82 -20.60 -4.75
C VAL A 620 -41.78 -20.49 -5.92
N HIS A 621 -43.08 -20.43 -5.63
CA HIS A 621 -44.11 -20.20 -6.63
C HIS A 621 -44.20 -18.72 -6.98
N VAL A 622 -43.89 -18.38 -8.23
CA VAL A 622 -43.90 -17.02 -8.77
C VAL A 622 -45.13 -16.84 -9.65
N GLU A 623 -45.97 -15.87 -9.30
CA GLU A 623 -47.23 -15.60 -10.02
C GLU A 623 -46.98 -15.12 -11.45
N GLN A 624 -46.00 -14.22 -11.64
CA GLN A 624 -45.56 -13.76 -12.94
C GLN A 624 -44.08 -13.35 -12.92
N ILE A 625 -43.40 -13.69 -14.00
CA ILE A 625 -42.09 -13.17 -14.37
C ILE A 625 -42.28 -12.27 -15.58
N VAL A 626 -41.81 -11.03 -15.46
CA VAL A 626 -42.05 -9.94 -16.39
C VAL A 626 -40.72 -9.35 -16.83
N VAL A 627 -40.51 -9.24 -18.14
CA VAL A 627 -39.43 -8.45 -18.72
C VAL A 627 -40.03 -7.21 -19.36
N ASN A 628 -39.65 -6.04 -18.85
CA ASN A 628 -40.01 -4.75 -19.44
C ASN A 628 -39.11 -4.45 -20.63
N VAL A 629 -39.74 -4.15 -21.77
CA VAL A 629 -39.07 -3.92 -23.04
C VAL A 629 -39.29 -2.47 -23.49
N HIS A 630 -38.19 -1.78 -23.77
CA HIS A 630 -38.19 -0.44 -24.34
C HIS A 630 -38.12 -0.51 -25.87
N PHE A 631 -39.06 0.15 -26.54
CA PHE A 631 -39.12 0.22 -28.00
C PHE A 631 -38.54 1.56 -28.50
N SER A 632 -37.62 1.50 -29.47
CA SER A 632 -37.06 2.67 -30.15
C SER A 632 -37.21 2.54 -31.67
N ILE A 633 -37.69 3.63 -32.29
CA ILE A 633 -37.89 3.76 -33.75
C ILE A 633 -36.60 4.20 -34.47
N GLU A 634 -35.57 4.69 -33.76
CA GLU A 634 -34.39 5.28 -34.41
C GLU A 634 -33.77 4.36 -35.47
N LYS A 635 -33.73 4.87 -36.71
CA LYS A 635 -33.18 4.30 -37.95
C LYS A 635 -32.71 2.84 -37.82
N ASN A 636 -33.54 1.90 -38.26
CA ASN A 636 -33.23 0.49 -38.59
C ASN A 636 -31.73 0.24 -38.81
N SER A 637 -31.00 0.02 -37.72
CA SER A 637 -29.58 -0.27 -37.75
C SER A 637 -29.42 -1.74 -37.38
N TYR A 638 -30.08 -2.62 -38.13
CA TYR A 638 -30.00 -4.09 -37.98
C TYR A 638 -28.54 -4.59 -37.94
N ARG A 639 -27.62 -3.87 -38.61
CA ARG A 639 -26.17 -4.11 -38.50
C ARG A 639 -25.63 -3.91 -37.07
N LYS A 640 -26.07 -2.90 -36.33
CA LYS A 640 -25.58 -2.63 -34.96
C LYS A 640 -25.99 -3.74 -33.99
N THR A 641 -27.19 -4.27 -34.08
CA THR A 641 -27.66 -5.35 -33.20
C THR A 641 -27.00 -6.68 -33.56
N ALA A 642 -26.85 -6.97 -34.86
CA ALA A 642 -26.06 -8.11 -35.32
C ALA A 642 -24.59 -8.01 -34.89
N GLU A 643 -23.96 -6.83 -35.04
CA GLU A 643 -22.59 -6.55 -34.59
C GLU A 643 -22.44 -6.64 -33.07
N TRP A 644 -23.40 -6.12 -32.31
CA TRP A 644 -23.41 -6.20 -30.84
C TRP A 644 -23.54 -7.65 -30.37
N LEU A 645 -24.47 -8.41 -30.96
CA LEU A 645 -24.60 -9.84 -30.70
C LEU A 645 -23.31 -10.57 -31.06
N THR A 646 -22.63 -10.26 -32.17
CA THR A 646 -21.33 -10.90 -32.47
C THR A 646 -20.24 -10.59 -31.45
N LYS A 647 -20.27 -9.42 -30.78
CA LYS A 647 -19.28 -9.06 -29.73
C LYS A 647 -19.54 -9.74 -28.39
N HIS A 648 -20.80 -9.96 -28.03
CA HIS A 648 -21.20 -10.60 -26.78
C HIS A 648 -21.55 -12.10 -26.94
N LYS A 649 -21.46 -12.67 -28.15
CA LYS A 649 -21.73 -14.08 -28.45
C LYS A 649 -20.57 -14.98 -28.02
N THR A 650 -20.92 -16.04 -27.31
CA THR A 650 -20.22 -17.33 -27.45
C THR A 650 -20.76 -18.04 -28.70
N SER A 651 -20.02 -19.01 -29.24
CA SER A 651 -20.32 -19.72 -30.51
C SER A 651 -21.76 -20.25 -30.68
N ASN A 652 -22.54 -20.34 -29.60
CA ASN A 652 -23.89 -20.90 -29.57
C ASN A 652 -25.02 -19.86 -29.48
N GLY A 653 -24.75 -18.56 -29.56
CA GLY A 653 -25.82 -17.54 -29.55
C GLY A 653 -26.37 -17.17 -28.17
N ILE A 654 -25.70 -17.62 -27.10
CA ILE A 654 -26.10 -17.42 -25.70
C ILE A 654 -25.42 -16.17 -25.14
N ILE A 655 -26.21 -15.27 -24.54
CA ILE A 655 -25.74 -14.06 -23.84
C ILE A 655 -25.56 -14.42 -22.37
N ASN A 656 -24.32 -14.34 -21.87
CA ASN A 656 -24.01 -14.64 -20.48
C ASN A 656 -23.98 -13.36 -19.63
N PHE A 657 -24.56 -13.45 -18.44
CA PHE A 657 -24.56 -12.40 -17.42
C PHE A 657 -23.54 -12.78 -16.34
N PRO A 658 -22.57 -11.90 -16.02
CA PRO A 658 -21.54 -12.21 -15.04
C PRO A 658 -22.17 -12.41 -13.64
N PRO A 659 -21.70 -13.39 -12.86
CA PRO A 659 -22.03 -13.47 -11.43
C PRO A 659 -21.36 -12.32 -10.67
N GLU A 660 -22.18 -11.43 -10.10
CA GLU A 660 -21.70 -10.36 -9.19
C GLU A 660 -21.17 -10.89 -7.83
N THR A 661 -20.97 -12.20 -7.69
CA THR A 661 -20.44 -12.83 -6.46
C THR A 661 -19.30 -13.80 -6.77
N ALA A 662 -18.11 -13.25 -6.97
CA ALA A 662 -16.91 -13.95 -6.52
C ALA A 662 -16.84 -13.78 -4.98
N PRO A 663 -16.74 -14.85 -4.17
CA PRO A 663 -16.65 -14.75 -2.70
C PRO A 663 -15.39 -14.03 -2.18
N PHE A 664 -14.54 -13.54 -3.07
CA PHE A 664 -13.36 -12.76 -2.74
C PHE A 664 -13.48 -11.40 -3.44
N PRO A 665 -13.76 -10.30 -2.72
CA PRO A 665 -13.57 -8.98 -3.27
C PRO A 665 -12.05 -8.75 -3.40
N VAL A 666 -11.51 -9.13 -4.55
CA VAL A 666 -10.19 -8.69 -4.98
C VAL A 666 -10.27 -7.17 -5.10
N SER A 667 -9.76 -6.47 -4.09
CA SER A 667 -9.31 -5.07 -4.10
C SER A 667 -9.98 -4.18 -5.16
N GLN A 668 -11.07 -3.49 -4.81
CA GLN A 668 -11.66 -2.32 -5.50
C GLN A 668 -11.79 -2.32 -7.05
N ASN A 669 -11.57 -3.44 -7.74
CA ASN A 669 -11.65 -3.50 -9.20
C ASN A 669 -12.97 -4.11 -9.71
N SER A 670 -14.00 -4.24 -8.85
CA SER A 670 -15.32 -4.73 -9.23
C SER A 670 -16.36 -3.62 -9.45
N LEU A 671 -15.94 -2.36 -9.61
CA LEU A 671 -16.74 -1.45 -10.45
C LEU A 671 -16.77 -2.06 -11.86
N PRO A 672 -17.89 -1.95 -12.60
CA PRO A 672 -17.89 -2.29 -14.02
C PRO A 672 -16.65 -1.64 -14.66
N ALA A 673 -15.80 -2.41 -15.35
CA ALA A 673 -14.63 -1.83 -16.00
C ALA A 673 -15.08 -0.63 -16.85
N LEU A 674 -14.35 0.49 -16.80
CA LEU A 674 -14.65 1.66 -17.61
C LEU A 674 -14.76 1.22 -19.08
N GLU A 675 -15.96 1.25 -19.66
CA GLU A 675 -16.17 0.94 -21.08
C GLU A 675 -15.77 2.16 -21.91
N LEU A 676 -14.47 2.38 -22.04
CA LEU A 676 -13.90 3.50 -22.75
C LEU A 676 -13.91 3.24 -24.26
N TYR A 677 -14.65 4.07 -25.00
CA TYR A 677 -14.69 4.08 -26.45
C TYR A 677 -14.05 5.37 -26.98
N GLU A 678 -13.23 5.23 -28.01
CA GLU A 678 -12.73 6.36 -28.78
C GLU A 678 -13.85 6.87 -29.71
N MET A 679 -14.17 8.16 -29.59
CA MET A 679 -15.09 8.87 -30.47
C MET A 679 -14.30 9.79 -31.39
N PHE A 680 -14.54 9.67 -32.68
CA PHE A 680 -14.00 10.55 -33.72
C PHE A 680 -15.17 11.22 -34.43
N GLU A 681 -15.30 12.54 -34.29
CA GLU A 681 -16.29 13.31 -35.02
C GLU A 681 -15.57 14.01 -36.18
N ARG A 682 -15.92 13.63 -37.41
CA ARG A 682 -15.36 14.24 -38.61
C ARG A 682 -16.34 15.25 -39.18
N SER A 683 -15.82 16.38 -39.63
CA SER A 683 -16.57 17.40 -40.35
C SER A 683 -17.27 16.75 -41.56
N PRO A 684 -18.59 16.94 -41.75
CA PRO A 684 -19.29 16.42 -42.91
C PRO A 684 -18.81 17.02 -44.24
N SER A 685 -18.16 18.19 -44.21
CA SER A 685 -17.87 19.00 -45.39
C SER A 685 -16.53 18.67 -46.06
N ASP A 686 -15.49 18.40 -45.27
CA ASP A 686 -14.13 18.11 -45.74
C ASP A 686 -13.57 16.81 -45.15
N ASN A 687 -14.38 16.07 -44.39
CA ASN A 687 -14.00 14.84 -43.70
C ASN A 687 -12.79 15.02 -42.74
N SER A 688 -12.46 16.28 -42.39
CA SER A 688 -11.41 16.60 -41.44
C SER A 688 -11.83 16.21 -40.03
N LEU A 689 -10.87 15.81 -39.21
CA LEU A 689 -11.11 15.42 -37.83
C LEU A 689 -11.46 16.68 -37.01
N ASN A 690 -12.70 16.80 -36.56
CA ASN A 690 -13.22 18.00 -35.91
C ASN A 690 -13.13 17.87 -34.37
N THR A 691 -13.49 16.71 -33.83
CA THR A 691 -13.31 16.38 -32.40
C THR A 691 -12.83 14.94 -32.21
N THR A 692 -12.01 14.73 -31.17
CA THR A 692 -11.60 13.40 -30.69
C THR A 692 -11.83 13.33 -29.20
N GLY A 693 -12.45 12.26 -28.71
CA GLY A 693 -12.71 12.09 -27.28
C GLY A 693 -12.75 10.62 -26.88
N ILE A 694 -12.75 10.38 -25.57
CA ILE A 694 -12.98 9.06 -24.98
C ILE A 694 -14.30 9.14 -24.23
N ILE A 695 -15.25 8.27 -24.56
CA ILE A 695 -16.56 8.21 -23.92
C ILE A 695 -16.66 6.90 -23.16
N CYS A 696 -17.05 6.97 -21.90
CA CYS A 696 -17.37 5.80 -21.11
C CYS A 696 -18.85 5.43 -21.34
N ARG A 697 -19.17 4.32 -22.02
CA ARG A 697 -20.57 3.96 -22.31
C ARG A 697 -21.37 3.57 -21.06
N ASN A 698 -20.72 2.88 -20.13
CA ASN A 698 -21.29 2.53 -18.83
C ASN A 698 -21.16 3.65 -17.79
N VAL A 699 -21.01 4.92 -18.20
CA VAL A 699 -21.00 6.06 -17.26
C VAL A 699 -22.23 6.07 -16.36
N HIS A 700 -23.38 5.62 -16.86
CA HIS A 700 -24.62 5.54 -16.08
C HIS A 700 -24.54 4.51 -14.93
N MET A 701 -23.67 3.50 -15.04
CA MET A 701 -23.35 2.58 -13.94
C MET A 701 -22.29 3.15 -12.99
N LEU A 702 -21.38 3.99 -13.49
CA LEU A 702 -20.20 4.49 -12.76
C LEU A 702 -20.42 5.83 -12.06
N LEU A 703 -21.25 6.71 -12.64
CA LEU A 703 -21.52 8.08 -12.21
C LEU A 703 -22.95 8.26 -11.65
N ARG A 704 -23.68 7.19 -11.32
CA ARG A 704 -24.75 7.36 -10.32
C ARG A 704 -24.06 7.86 -9.06
N ARG A 705 -24.18 9.17 -8.84
CA ARG A 705 -23.60 9.93 -7.72
C ARG A 705 -23.70 9.06 -6.47
N GLN A 706 -22.54 8.64 -5.94
CA GLN A 706 -22.41 8.58 -4.49
C GLN A 706 -22.64 10.02 -4.04
N GLU A 707 -23.89 10.38 -3.77
CA GLU A 707 -24.16 11.64 -3.11
C GLU A 707 -23.32 11.64 -1.85
N SER A 708 -22.42 12.61 -1.79
CA SER A 708 -21.58 12.92 -0.67
C SER A 708 -22.46 13.35 0.50
N SER A 709 -23.12 12.40 1.16
CA SER A 709 -23.65 12.46 2.52
C SER A 709 -24.42 11.16 2.81
N SER A 710 -23.91 10.38 3.77
CA SER A 710 -24.70 9.44 4.60
C SER A 710 -25.77 8.57 3.92
N SER A 711 -25.40 7.67 3.01
CA SER A 711 -26.10 6.38 2.83
C SER A 711 -25.35 5.52 1.80
N LEU A 712 -24.65 4.48 2.27
CA LEU A 712 -24.36 3.30 1.44
C LEU A 712 -25.60 2.37 1.45
N GLU A 713 -26.77 2.91 1.78
CA GLU A 713 -28.05 2.27 1.48
C GLU A 713 -28.13 2.24 -0.05
N MET A 714 -28.12 1.03 -0.61
CA MET A 714 -28.71 0.81 -1.93
C MET A 714 -30.05 1.57 -1.94
N PRO A 715 -30.28 2.53 -2.85
CA PRO A 715 -31.45 3.39 -2.78
C PRO A 715 -32.70 2.51 -2.63
N SER A 716 -33.41 2.73 -1.53
CA SER A 716 -34.60 1.99 -1.07
C SER A 716 -35.82 2.14 -1.99
N GLY A 717 -35.63 2.60 -3.22
CA GLY A 717 -36.66 2.70 -4.24
C GLY A 717 -36.18 2.08 -5.55
N VAL A 718 -36.32 0.78 -5.69
CA VAL A 718 -36.22 0.15 -7.02
C VAL A 718 -37.48 0.56 -7.78
N ALA A 719 -37.37 1.58 -8.63
CA ALA A 719 -38.51 2.06 -9.42
C ALA A 719 -38.99 0.95 -10.38
N LEU A 720 -40.27 0.57 -10.25
CA LEU A 720 -40.94 -0.30 -11.19
C LEU A 720 -41.31 0.53 -12.43
N GLU A 721 -40.71 0.27 -13.58
CA GLU A 721 -41.09 0.94 -14.82
C GLU A 721 -42.35 0.28 -15.39
N GLU A 722 -43.42 1.04 -15.64
CA GLU A 722 -44.55 0.57 -16.45
C GLU A 722 -44.23 0.77 -17.94
N GLY A 723 -43.66 -0.25 -18.58
CA GLY A 723 -43.38 -0.25 -20.02
C GLY A 723 -44.60 -0.68 -20.85
N ALA A 724 -44.81 -0.06 -22.01
CA ALA A 724 -45.89 -0.44 -22.94
C ALA A 724 -45.70 -1.85 -23.57
N HIS A 725 -44.44 -2.31 -23.67
CA HIS A 725 -44.10 -3.64 -24.18
C HIS A 725 -43.55 -4.51 -23.05
N VAL A 726 -44.20 -5.65 -22.82
CA VAL A 726 -43.87 -6.57 -21.74
C VAL A 726 -43.86 -8.00 -22.26
N LEU A 727 -42.81 -8.76 -21.93
CA LEU A 727 -42.80 -10.21 -22.05
C LEU A 727 -43.24 -10.79 -20.70
N ARG A 728 -44.30 -11.59 -20.68
CA ARG A 728 -44.87 -12.17 -19.46
C ARG A 728 -44.89 -13.69 -19.53
N CYS A 729 -44.43 -14.33 -18.46
CA CYS A 729 -44.62 -15.75 -18.18
C CYS A 729 -45.34 -15.86 -16.82
N SER A 730 -46.44 -16.62 -16.75
CA SER A 730 -47.28 -16.72 -15.54
C SER A 730 -47.17 -18.11 -14.91
N HIS A 731 -47.34 -18.18 -13.58
CA HIS A 731 -47.36 -19.40 -12.78
C HIS A 731 -46.09 -20.26 -12.92
N VAL A 732 -44.92 -19.65 -12.66
CA VAL A 732 -43.62 -20.33 -12.72
C VAL A 732 -43.20 -20.75 -11.33
N THR A 733 -42.81 -22.01 -11.14
CA THR A 733 -42.19 -22.46 -9.89
C THR A 733 -40.69 -22.48 -10.08
N LEU A 734 -39.96 -21.66 -9.30
CA LEU A 734 -38.50 -21.60 -9.33
C LEU A 734 -37.93 -22.60 -8.33
N GLU A 735 -37.31 -23.65 -8.84
CA GLU A 735 -36.57 -24.63 -8.04
C GLU A 735 -35.23 -24.02 -7.57
N PRO A 736 -34.67 -24.43 -6.41
CA PRO A 736 -33.33 -24.03 -6.01
C PRO A 736 -32.30 -24.34 -7.10
N GLY A 737 -31.49 -23.35 -7.48
CA GLY A 737 -30.55 -23.47 -8.60
C GLY A 737 -31.13 -23.04 -9.96
N ALA A 738 -30.71 -23.70 -11.04
CA ALA A 738 -30.98 -23.22 -12.41
C ALA A 738 -32.39 -23.57 -12.91
N ASN A 739 -33.09 -22.57 -13.46
CA ASN A 739 -34.44 -22.67 -14.03
C ASN A 739 -34.47 -22.04 -15.42
N GLN A 740 -35.13 -22.68 -16.39
CA GLN A 740 -35.30 -22.17 -17.75
C GLN A 740 -36.72 -21.61 -17.93
N ILE A 741 -36.82 -20.38 -18.44
CA ILE A 741 -38.10 -19.68 -18.66
C ILE A 741 -38.14 -19.16 -20.09
N THR A 742 -39.19 -19.51 -20.83
CA THR A 742 -39.36 -19.11 -22.23
C THR A 742 -40.50 -18.11 -22.39
N PHE A 743 -40.21 -16.96 -23.01
CA PHE A 743 -41.18 -15.95 -23.45
C PHE A 743 -41.39 -16.07 -24.96
N ARG A 744 -42.63 -15.92 -25.43
CA ARG A 744 -42.97 -15.88 -26.87
C ARG A 744 -43.63 -14.55 -27.22
N THR A 745 -43.18 -13.90 -28.29
CA THR A 745 -43.74 -12.63 -28.79
C THR A 745 -43.80 -12.59 -30.32
N GLN A 746 -44.73 -11.82 -30.89
CA GLN A 746 -44.83 -11.58 -32.33
C GLN A 746 -44.50 -10.12 -32.64
N ALA A 747 -43.56 -9.89 -33.56
CA ALA A 747 -43.04 -8.58 -33.90
C ALA A 747 -44.07 -7.74 -34.68
N LYS A 748 -44.50 -6.61 -34.10
CA LYS A 748 -45.55 -5.75 -34.67
C LYS A 748 -45.01 -4.55 -35.46
N GLU A 749 -43.95 -3.91 -34.97
CA GLU A 749 -43.42 -2.67 -35.55
C GLU A 749 -41.92 -2.79 -35.85
N PRO A 750 -41.43 -2.26 -36.98
CA PRO A 750 -40.00 -2.22 -37.26
C PRO A 750 -39.30 -1.25 -36.32
N GLY A 751 -38.20 -1.69 -35.72
CA GLY A 751 -37.44 -0.95 -34.71
C GLY A 751 -36.66 -1.88 -33.79
N THR A 752 -36.01 -1.28 -32.79
CA THR A 752 -35.17 -1.99 -31.82
C THR A 752 -35.90 -2.11 -30.48
N TYR A 753 -35.97 -3.33 -29.97
CA TYR A 753 -36.57 -3.65 -28.68
C TYR A 753 -35.48 -4.01 -27.68
N THR A 754 -35.36 -3.25 -26.59
CA THR A 754 -34.34 -3.43 -25.54
C THR A 754 -34.95 -3.97 -24.27
N LEU A 755 -34.43 -5.09 -23.76
CA LEU A 755 -34.82 -5.65 -22.46
C LEU A 755 -34.16 -4.81 -21.36
N ARG A 756 -34.95 -4.14 -20.51
CA ARG A 756 -34.41 -3.19 -19.51
C ARG A 756 -34.48 -3.69 -18.08
N GLN A 757 -35.62 -4.25 -17.69
CA GLN A 757 -35.90 -4.60 -16.30
C GLN A 757 -36.57 -5.98 -16.24
N LEU A 758 -36.16 -6.79 -15.28
CA LEU A 758 -36.73 -8.11 -14.99
C LEU A 758 -37.38 -8.07 -13.60
N CYS A 759 -38.63 -8.51 -13.52
CA CYS A 759 -39.42 -8.51 -12.30
C CYS A 759 -40.02 -9.90 -12.06
N ALA A 760 -40.01 -10.39 -10.82
CA ALA A 760 -40.72 -11.59 -10.39
C ALA A 760 -41.66 -11.25 -9.22
N SER A 761 -42.94 -11.61 -9.33
CA SER A 761 -43.91 -11.34 -8.26
C SER A 761 -44.28 -12.60 -7.48
N VAL A 762 -44.21 -12.49 -6.16
CA VAL A 762 -44.62 -13.51 -5.19
C VAL A 762 -45.59 -12.83 -4.24
N GLY A 763 -46.90 -12.96 -4.49
CA GLY A 763 -47.94 -12.26 -3.72
C GLY A 763 -47.73 -10.74 -3.69
N SER A 764 -47.65 -10.19 -2.48
CA SER A 764 -47.40 -8.75 -2.24
C SER A 764 -45.94 -8.31 -2.46
N VAL A 765 -45.00 -9.25 -2.66
CA VAL A 765 -43.56 -8.99 -2.77
C VAL A 765 -43.09 -9.08 -4.23
N TRP A 766 -42.29 -8.10 -4.66
CA TRP A 766 -41.75 -8.01 -6.01
C TRP A 766 -40.24 -8.02 -5.96
N PHE A 767 -39.61 -9.00 -6.61
CA PHE A 767 -38.17 -9.02 -6.82
C PHE A 767 -37.85 -8.35 -8.15
N VAL A 768 -36.99 -7.33 -8.13
CA VAL A 768 -36.73 -6.49 -9.30
C VAL A 768 -35.25 -6.37 -9.58
N LEU A 769 -34.87 -6.69 -10.82
CA LEU A 769 -33.57 -6.41 -11.40
C LEU A 769 -33.74 -5.14 -12.25
N PRO A 770 -33.33 -3.96 -11.73
CA PRO A 770 -33.65 -2.69 -12.37
C PRO A 770 -32.97 -2.51 -13.72
N HIS A 771 -31.81 -3.14 -13.93
CA HIS A 771 -31.03 -3.03 -15.16
C HIS A 771 -30.53 -4.41 -15.59
N ILE A 772 -30.91 -4.83 -16.79
CA ILE A 772 -30.36 -6.01 -17.46
C ILE A 772 -29.10 -5.58 -18.20
N TYR A 773 -27.93 -5.99 -17.71
CA TYR A 773 -26.63 -5.69 -18.33
C TYR A 773 -25.78 -6.97 -18.45
N PRO A 774 -25.22 -7.29 -19.63
CA PRO A 774 -25.08 -6.44 -20.82
C PRO A 774 -26.43 -6.16 -21.52
N ILE A 775 -26.53 -5.02 -22.23
CA ILE A 775 -27.80 -4.52 -22.80
C ILE A 775 -28.32 -5.49 -23.86
N VAL A 776 -29.42 -6.22 -23.58
CA VAL A 776 -29.97 -7.19 -24.53
C VAL A 776 -31.01 -6.54 -25.45
N GLN A 777 -30.86 -6.73 -26.76
CA GLN A 777 -31.75 -6.16 -27.78
C GLN A 777 -32.14 -7.19 -28.85
N TYR A 778 -33.34 -7.04 -29.41
CA TYR A 778 -33.77 -7.71 -30.63
C TYR A 778 -34.32 -6.69 -31.63
N ASP A 779 -34.10 -6.94 -32.92
CA ASP A 779 -34.47 -6.02 -34.00
C ASP A 779 -35.58 -6.59 -34.87
N VAL A 780 -36.46 -5.69 -35.28
CA VAL A 780 -37.50 -5.96 -36.26
C VAL A 780 -37.22 -5.14 -37.51
N TYR A 781 -36.91 -5.77 -38.65
CA TYR A 781 -36.40 -5.08 -39.85
C TYR A 781 -37.37 -5.06 -41.05
N SER A 782 -37.05 -4.17 -42.01
CA SER A 782 -37.59 -4.10 -43.38
C SER A 782 -36.44 -3.73 -44.34
N GLN A 783 -36.31 -4.37 -45.52
CA GLN A 783 -35.15 -4.25 -46.43
C GLN A 783 -35.52 -3.76 -47.85
N GLU A 784 -34.74 -2.81 -48.38
CA GLU A 784 -34.81 -2.30 -49.77
C GLU A 784 -33.88 -3.09 -50.73
N PRO A 785 -34.17 -3.14 -52.05
CA PRO A 785 -33.30 -3.78 -53.04
C PRO A 785 -31.94 -3.08 -53.20
N GLN A 786 -30.86 -3.84 -53.40
CA GLN A 786 -29.47 -3.33 -53.47
C GLN A 786 -28.62 -4.04 -54.54
N LEU A 787 -27.72 -3.31 -55.19
CA LEU A 787 -26.65 -3.84 -56.06
C LEU A 787 -25.29 -3.64 -55.38
N HIS A 788 -24.50 -4.71 -55.27
CA HIS A 788 -23.15 -4.70 -54.74
C HIS A 788 -22.17 -5.25 -55.77
N VAL A 789 -20.98 -4.66 -55.87
CA VAL A 789 -19.92 -5.11 -56.77
C VAL A 789 -18.62 -5.13 -55.97
N GLU A 790 -17.96 -6.28 -55.95
CA GLU A 790 -16.78 -6.54 -55.13
C GLU A 790 -15.70 -7.24 -55.97
N PRO A 791 -14.42 -6.85 -55.87
CA PRO A 791 -13.34 -7.62 -56.50
C PRO A 791 -13.25 -9.01 -55.83
N LEU A 792 -12.96 -10.07 -56.60
CA LEU A 792 -12.75 -11.41 -56.05
C LEU A 792 -11.41 -11.51 -55.30
N ALA A 793 -10.45 -10.66 -55.66
CA ALA A 793 -9.21 -10.47 -54.93
C ALA A 793 -9.37 -9.33 -53.91
N ASP A 794 -8.77 -9.48 -52.73
CA ASP A 794 -8.81 -8.47 -51.66
C ASP A 794 -8.27 -7.11 -52.08
N SER A 795 -7.39 -7.06 -53.08
CA SER A 795 -6.88 -5.82 -53.66
C SER A 795 -6.57 -6.07 -55.13
N LEU A 796 -7.18 -5.27 -56.01
CA LEU A 796 -6.81 -5.32 -57.42
C LEU A 796 -5.38 -4.82 -57.54
N LEU A 797 -4.45 -5.58 -58.09
CA LEU A 797 -3.09 -5.11 -58.38
C LEU A 797 -2.99 -4.42 -59.74
N ALA A 798 -2.24 -3.32 -59.80
CA ALA A 798 -1.90 -2.68 -61.07
C ALA A 798 -0.93 -3.56 -61.88
N GLY A 799 -1.16 -3.68 -63.18
CA GLY A 799 -0.32 -4.45 -64.10
C GLY A 799 -0.74 -5.90 -64.36
N ILE A 800 -1.80 -6.43 -63.72
CA ILE A 800 -2.30 -7.80 -63.96
C ILE A 800 -3.85 -7.88 -64.09
N PRO A 801 -4.42 -8.77 -64.92
CA PRO A 801 -5.87 -8.99 -65.04
C PRO A 801 -6.46 -9.71 -63.80
N GLN A 802 -7.66 -9.29 -63.33
CA GLN A 802 -8.32 -9.80 -62.12
C GLN A 802 -9.85 -9.80 -62.23
N ARG A 803 -10.54 -10.67 -61.48
CA ARG A 803 -12.02 -10.83 -61.52
C ARG A 803 -12.79 -9.99 -60.48
N VAL A 804 -14.04 -9.67 -60.78
CA VAL A 804 -14.98 -8.85 -60.00
C VAL A 804 -16.36 -9.50 -60.00
N LYS A 805 -16.96 -9.65 -58.81
CA LYS A 805 -18.28 -10.24 -58.55
C LYS A 805 -19.36 -9.17 -58.39
N PHE A 806 -20.56 -9.45 -58.88
CA PHE A 806 -21.76 -8.65 -58.81
C PHE A 806 -22.82 -9.41 -58.03
N THR A 807 -23.44 -8.76 -57.04
CA THR A 807 -24.45 -9.33 -56.14
C THR A 807 -25.68 -8.41 -56.07
N VAL A 808 -26.84 -8.90 -56.47
CA VAL A 808 -28.12 -8.17 -56.41
C VAL A 808 -28.99 -8.74 -55.30
N THR A 809 -29.36 -7.95 -54.30
CA THR A 809 -30.32 -8.32 -53.26
C THR A 809 -31.69 -7.73 -53.58
N THR A 810 -32.73 -8.55 -53.62
CA THR A 810 -34.07 -8.09 -54.04
C THR A 810 -34.84 -7.33 -52.96
N GLY A 811 -34.55 -7.55 -51.66
CA GLY A 811 -35.28 -6.90 -50.56
C GLY A 811 -36.79 -7.13 -50.67
N HIS A 812 -37.63 -6.12 -50.43
CA HIS A 812 -39.08 -6.23 -50.66
C HIS A 812 -39.49 -6.25 -52.16
N TYR A 813 -38.56 -5.99 -53.08
CA TYR A 813 -38.82 -5.96 -54.53
C TYR A 813 -38.76 -7.36 -55.15
N THR A 814 -39.50 -7.58 -56.24
CA THR A 814 -39.50 -8.85 -56.99
C THR A 814 -39.00 -8.59 -58.41
N ILE A 815 -37.89 -9.23 -58.80
CA ILE A 815 -37.25 -9.06 -60.11
C ILE A 815 -38.07 -9.75 -61.19
N LYS A 816 -38.43 -9.02 -62.24
CA LYS A 816 -39.30 -9.48 -63.32
C LYS A 816 -38.49 -9.83 -64.56
N ASN A 817 -39.10 -10.58 -65.47
CA ASN A 817 -38.48 -10.92 -66.74
C ASN A 817 -38.33 -9.65 -67.61
N GLY A 818 -37.10 -9.28 -67.97
CA GLY A 818 -36.75 -8.07 -68.74
C GLY A 818 -35.85 -7.07 -68.00
N ASP A 819 -35.66 -7.24 -66.69
CA ASP A 819 -34.79 -6.39 -65.88
C ASP A 819 -33.30 -6.58 -66.25
N SER A 820 -32.53 -5.49 -66.46
CA SER A 820 -31.11 -5.53 -66.86
C SER A 820 -30.27 -4.41 -66.23
N LEU A 821 -28.95 -4.61 -66.15
CA LEU A 821 -27.95 -3.66 -65.67
C LEU A 821 -27.16 -3.05 -66.84
N GLN A 822 -26.83 -1.76 -66.81
CA GLN A 822 -25.99 -1.09 -67.83
C GLN A 822 -24.74 -0.47 -67.21
N LEU A 823 -23.53 -0.87 -67.62
CA LEU A 823 -22.23 -0.45 -67.05
C LEU A 823 -21.46 0.49 -68.00
N SER A 824 -20.84 1.56 -67.50
CA SER A 824 -19.89 2.41 -68.26
C SER A 824 -18.52 2.56 -67.57
N ASN A 825 -17.39 2.43 -68.29
CA ASN A 825 -16.00 2.40 -67.76
C ASN A 825 -15.04 3.43 -68.41
N ALA A 826 -13.86 3.65 -67.81
CA ALA A 826 -12.82 4.60 -68.25
C ALA A 826 -11.68 3.93 -69.07
N GLU A 827 -11.02 4.67 -69.98
CA GLU A 827 -10.02 4.14 -70.94
C GLU A 827 -8.82 3.40 -70.30
N ALA A 828 -8.38 3.79 -69.10
CA ALA A 828 -7.26 3.14 -68.40
C ALA A 828 -7.63 1.79 -67.73
N MET A 829 -8.92 1.42 -67.73
CA MET A 829 -9.45 0.15 -67.25
C MET A 829 -10.18 -0.59 -68.37
N LEU A 830 -9.71 -1.79 -68.67
CA LEU A 830 -10.37 -2.70 -69.62
C LEU A 830 -11.28 -3.67 -68.86
N ILE A 831 -12.53 -3.88 -69.33
CA ILE A 831 -13.38 -5.01 -68.91
C ILE A 831 -13.20 -6.12 -69.95
N LEU A 832 -12.69 -7.26 -69.53
CA LEU A 832 -12.47 -8.44 -70.37
C LEU A 832 -13.74 -9.32 -70.33
N CYS A 833 -14.56 -9.27 -71.39
CA CYS A 833 -15.79 -10.07 -71.50
C CYS A 833 -15.49 -11.48 -72.00
N GLN A 834 -15.72 -12.51 -71.17
CA GLN A 834 -15.65 -13.93 -71.55
C GLN A 834 -17.04 -14.43 -71.99
N ALA A 835 -17.10 -15.38 -72.93
CA ALA A 835 -18.36 -15.84 -73.55
C ALA A 835 -19.26 -16.73 -72.64
N GLU A 836 -18.81 -17.13 -71.45
CA GLU A 836 -19.46 -18.17 -70.61
C GLU A 836 -19.94 -17.71 -69.21
N SER A 837 -20.19 -16.41 -68.99
CA SER A 837 -20.67 -15.92 -67.68
C SER A 837 -22.06 -16.45 -67.29
N ARG A 838 -22.23 -16.87 -66.03
CA ARG A 838 -23.50 -17.37 -65.43
C ARG A 838 -23.88 -16.61 -64.16
N ALA A 839 -25.16 -16.64 -63.80
CA ALA A 839 -25.72 -16.06 -62.58
C ALA A 839 -26.49 -17.08 -61.73
N VAL A 840 -26.35 -17.00 -60.40
CA VAL A 840 -27.00 -17.90 -59.43
C VAL A 840 -27.96 -17.12 -58.54
N VAL A 841 -29.17 -17.64 -58.28
CA VAL A 841 -30.18 -17.07 -57.39
C VAL A 841 -30.26 -17.87 -56.09
N TYR A 842 -30.28 -17.17 -54.94
CA TYR A 842 -30.34 -17.73 -53.59
C TYR A 842 -31.58 -17.24 -52.83
N SER A 843 -32.14 -18.09 -51.96
CA SER A 843 -33.18 -17.73 -50.98
C SER A 843 -32.64 -16.86 -49.83
N ASN A 844 -33.52 -16.36 -48.96
CA ASN A 844 -33.13 -15.69 -47.71
C ASN A 844 -32.30 -16.57 -46.77
N THR A 845 -32.45 -17.90 -46.84
CA THR A 845 -31.65 -18.89 -46.12
C THR A 845 -30.34 -19.24 -46.84
N ARG A 846 -29.98 -18.54 -47.92
CA ARG A 846 -28.80 -18.81 -48.77
C ARG A 846 -28.83 -20.18 -49.47
N GLU A 847 -29.99 -20.81 -49.58
CA GLU A 847 -30.15 -22.01 -50.39
C GLU A 847 -30.24 -21.63 -51.88
N GLN A 848 -29.49 -22.32 -52.73
CA GLN A 848 -29.51 -22.10 -54.18
C GLN A 848 -30.91 -22.42 -54.72
N SER A 849 -31.62 -21.40 -55.19
CA SER A 849 -32.98 -21.53 -55.73
C SER A 849 -33.00 -21.72 -57.24
N SER A 850 -32.06 -21.12 -57.99
CA SER A 850 -31.91 -21.32 -59.44
C SER A 850 -30.55 -20.86 -59.99
N GLU A 851 -30.18 -21.29 -61.20
CA GLU A 851 -28.97 -20.84 -61.94
C GLU A 851 -29.35 -20.57 -63.41
N ALA A 852 -28.85 -19.48 -64.00
CA ALA A 852 -29.15 -19.06 -65.37
C ALA A 852 -27.93 -18.44 -66.07
N ALA A 853 -27.78 -18.64 -67.38
CA ALA A 853 -26.72 -18.01 -68.16
C ALA A 853 -26.96 -16.49 -68.34
N LEU A 854 -25.90 -15.69 -68.26
CA LEU A 854 -25.99 -14.25 -68.46
C LEU A 854 -25.86 -13.87 -69.93
N ARG A 855 -26.69 -12.95 -70.39
CA ARG A 855 -26.54 -12.30 -71.69
C ARG A 855 -25.81 -10.98 -71.49
N ILE A 856 -24.56 -10.90 -71.96
CA ILE A 856 -23.71 -9.71 -71.90
C ILE A 856 -23.53 -9.14 -73.31
N GLN A 857 -23.84 -7.85 -73.49
CA GLN A 857 -23.62 -7.12 -74.73
C GLN A 857 -22.68 -5.94 -74.45
N SER A 858 -21.44 -6.00 -74.97
CA SER A 858 -20.44 -4.93 -74.81
C SER A 858 -20.37 -4.03 -76.06
N SER A 859 -20.45 -2.72 -75.84
CA SER A 859 -20.11 -1.67 -76.81
C SER A 859 -18.88 -0.91 -76.31
N ASP A 860 -18.27 -0.06 -77.15
CA ASP A 860 -17.06 0.71 -76.81
C ASP A 860 -17.19 1.57 -75.53
N LYS A 861 -18.42 1.90 -75.10
CA LYS A 861 -18.68 2.75 -73.93
C LYS A 861 -19.59 2.12 -72.86
N VAL A 862 -20.40 1.14 -73.23
CA VAL A 862 -21.45 0.59 -72.34
C VAL A 862 -21.55 -0.92 -72.48
N THR A 863 -21.65 -1.62 -71.34
CA THR A 863 -21.89 -3.08 -71.27
C THR A 863 -23.24 -3.37 -70.61
N SER A 864 -24.16 -4.05 -71.30
CA SER A 864 -25.50 -4.40 -70.78
C SER A 864 -25.60 -5.87 -70.36
N ILE A 865 -26.21 -6.15 -69.19
CA ILE A 865 -26.31 -7.46 -68.55
C ILE A 865 -27.76 -7.76 -68.15
N SER A 866 -28.40 -8.81 -68.68
CA SER A 866 -29.79 -9.19 -68.33
C SER A 866 -29.87 -10.03 -67.05
N LEU A 867 -30.75 -9.68 -66.09
CA LEU A 867 -30.89 -10.38 -64.80
C LEU A 867 -31.95 -11.52 -64.85
N PRO A 868 -31.76 -12.62 -64.08
CA PRO A 868 -32.77 -13.68 -63.91
C PRO A 868 -33.91 -13.28 -62.95
N VAL A 869 -35.08 -13.91 -63.10
CA VAL A 869 -36.29 -13.67 -62.27
C VAL A 869 -36.07 -14.14 -60.83
N ALA A 870 -36.42 -13.32 -59.83
CA ALA A 870 -36.24 -13.65 -58.40
C ALA A 870 -37.33 -13.05 -57.48
N PRO A 871 -37.87 -13.81 -56.49
CA PRO A 871 -38.85 -13.31 -55.51
C PRO A 871 -38.28 -12.24 -54.55
N ALA A 872 -39.15 -11.64 -53.74
CA ALA A 872 -38.72 -10.81 -52.62
C ALA A 872 -37.83 -11.59 -51.64
N TYR A 873 -36.86 -10.90 -51.05
CA TYR A 873 -35.86 -11.37 -50.09
C TYR A 873 -34.95 -12.51 -50.63
N HIS A 874 -34.53 -12.40 -51.90
CA HIS A 874 -33.59 -13.30 -52.58
C HIS A 874 -32.32 -12.54 -53.04
N VAL A 875 -31.28 -13.28 -53.46
CA VAL A 875 -29.98 -12.74 -53.90
C VAL A 875 -29.56 -13.33 -55.24
N ILE A 876 -29.02 -12.54 -56.18
CA ILE A 876 -28.48 -12.99 -57.48
C ILE A 876 -26.97 -12.67 -57.55
N GLU A 877 -26.11 -13.60 -57.98
CA GLU A 877 -24.64 -13.43 -58.03
C GLU A 877 -24.01 -13.81 -59.38
N PHE A 878 -23.00 -13.06 -59.88
CA PHE A 878 -22.20 -13.35 -61.11
C PHE A 878 -20.83 -12.61 -61.22
N GLU A 879 -19.93 -12.93 -62.19
CA GLU A 879 -18.53 -12.43 -62.27
C GLU A 879 -18.08 -11.86 -63.65
N LEU A 880 -17.12 -10.90 -63.66
CA LEU A 880 -16.45 -10.25 -64.82
C LEU A 880 -14.92 -10.03 -64.58
N GLU A 881 -14.07 -9.76 -65.59
CA GLU A 881 -12.61 -9.57 -65.46
C GLU A 881 -12.11 -8.15 -65.86
N VAL A 882 -11.09 -7.60 -65.18
CA VAL A 882 -10.59 -6.20 -65.31
C VAL A 882 -9.06 -6.07 -65.24
N LEU A 883 -8.45 -5.07 -65.92
CA LEU A 883 -6.99 -4.78 -65.92
C LEU A 883 -6.69 -3.27 -65.88
N SER A 884 -5.64 -2.85 -65.14
CA SER A 884 -5.11 -1.48 -65.09
C SER A 884 -3.62 -1.39 -65.49
N LEU A 885 -3.25 -0.39 -66.29
CA LEU A 885 -1.87 -0.17 -66.78
C LEU A 885 -1.01 0.64 -65.77
N PRO A 886 0.24 0.22 -65.44
CA PRO A 886 1.09 0.93 -64.47
C PRO A 886 1.70 2.23 -65.05
N SER A 887 1.57 3.34 -64.30
CA SER A 887 2.14 4.67 -64.60
C SER A 887 3.54 4.88 -63.98
N ALA A 888 4.35 5.74 -64.60
CA ALA A 888 5.78 6.03 -64.32
C ALA A 888 6.06 6.67 -62.92
N PRO A 889 7.32 6.67 -62.41
CA PRO A 889 7.65 6.35 -61.02
C PRO A 889 7.54 7.51 -60.00
N ALA A 890 7.23 7.13 -58.76
CA ALA A 890 7.10 8.01 -57.60
C ALA A 890 8.46 8.57 -57.14
N LEU A 891 8.59 9.90 -57.17
CA LEU A 891 9.69 10.64 -56.53
C LEU A 891 9.75 10.32 -55.03
N GLY A 892 10.98 10.08 -54.55
CA GLY A 892 11.30 9.55 -53.23
C GLY A 892 10.58 10.23 -52.06
N GLY A 893 9.88 9.41 -51.29
CA GLY A 893 9.35 9.79 -49.98
C GLY A 893 10.47 9.86 -48.95
N GLU A 894 10.60 11.04 -48.37
CA GLU A 894 11.14 11.39 -47.04
C GLU A 894 11.99 10.30 -46.37
N SER A 895 13.30 10.53 -46.38
CA SER A 895 14.25 9.97 -45.41
C SER A 895 13.71 10.28 -44.00
N ASP A 896 13.03 9.32 -43.37
CA ASP A 896 12.68 9.34 -41.96
C ASP A 896 13.97 9.55 -41.16
N MET A 897 14.18 10.80 -40.73
CA MET A 897 15.12 11.21 -39.71
C MET A 897 14.86 10.36 -38.46
N LEU A 898 15.54 9.22 -38.37
CA LEU A 898 15.66 8.39 -37.18
C LEU A 898 16.54 9.11 -36.13
N GLY A 899 16.08 10.26 -35.67
CA GLY A 899 16.54 10.92 -34.46
C GLY A 899 15.58 10.56 -33.34
N MET A 900 16.03 9.69 -32.43
CA MET A 900 15.37 9.35 -31.16
C MET A 900 15.06 10.62 -30.35
N ALA A 901 13.93 11.26 -30.61
CA ALA A 901 13.19 11.98 -29.58
C ALA A 901 12.29 10.94 -28.92
N GLU A 902 12.54 10.65 -27.64
CA GLU A 902 11.68 9.78 -26.84
C GLU A 902 10.21 10.18 -27.02
N PRO A 903 9.35 9.29 -27.53
CA PRO A 903 7.95 9.59 -27.62
C PRO A 903 7.39 9.55 -26.20
N HIS A 904 7.18 10.74 -25.63
CA HIS A 904 6.26 10.93 -24.52
C HIS A 904 4.97 10.17 -24.83
N ARG A 905 4.75 9.14 -24.01
CA ARG A 905 3.61 8.25 -23.88
C ARG A 905 2.29 8.86 -24.39
N LYS A 906 2.02 8.68 -25.69
CA LYS A 906 0.69 8.66 -26.29
C LYS A 906 0.62 7.44 -27.20
N HIS A 907 0.19 6.34 -26.60
CA HIS A 907 -0.22 5.11 -27.27
C HIS A 907 -1.35 5.41 -28.26
N LYS A 908 -1.33 4.73 -29.43
CA LYS A 908 -2.31 4.80 -30.55
C LYS A 908 -2.17 6.08 -31.38
N ASP A 909 -1.87 6.12 -32.69
CA ASP A 909 -2.10 5.20 -33.80
C ASP A 909 -1.12 5.54 -34.96
N LYS A 910 0.19 5.60 -34.71
CA LYS A 910 1.19 5.80 -35.78
C LYS A 910 1.64 4.50 -36.49
N GLN A 911 1.01 3.36 -36.17
CA GLN A 911 1.38 2.06 -36.74
C GLN A 911 0.77 1.74 -38.11
N ARG A 912 0.01 2.64 -38.74
CA ARG A 912 -0.67 2.34 -40.02
C ARG A 912 -0.23 3.14 -41.25
N THR A 913 0.61 4.16 -41.11
CA THR A 913 1.03 4.95 -42.29
C THR A 913 2.11 4.28 -43.15
N GLY A 914 2.67 3.13 -42.73
CA GLY A 914 3.84 2.53 -43.40
C GLY A 914 3.58 1.42 -44.42
N ARG A 915 2.39 0.82 -44.51
CA ARG A 915 2.19 -0.42 -45.31
C ARG A 915 1.19 -0.30 -46.46
N CYS A 916 0.84 0.91 -46.85
CA CYS A 916 -0.13 1.12 -47.93
C CYS A 916 0.55 0.94 -49.29
N MET A 917 0.05 0.01 -50.10
CA MET A 917 0.35 0.00 -51.53
C MET A 917 -0.16 1.29 -52.16
N VAL A 918 0.61 1.91 -53.05
CA VAL A 918 0.16 3.09 -53.79
C VAL A 918 -1.04 2.69 -54.66
N THR A 919 -2.14 3.42 -54.61
CA THR A 919 -3.40 3.04 -55.25
C THR A 919 -3.81 3.95 -56.42
N THR A 920 -4.57 3.41 -57.38
CA THR A 920 -5.15 4.11 -58.54
C THR A 920 -6.63 3.76 -58.68
N ASP A 921 -7.53 4.75 -58.63
CA ASP A 921 -8.98 4.52 -58.66
C ASP A 921 -9.59 4.72 -60.06
N HIS A 922 -10.47 3.80 -60.46
CA HIS A 922 -11.26 3.88 -61.70
C HIS A 922 -12.75 3.84 -61.38
N LYS A 923 -13.55 4.79 -61.89
CA LYS A 923 -15.00 4.86 -61.63
C LYS A 923 -15.80 4.18 -62.75
N VAL A 924 -16.82 3.42 -62.36
CA VAL A 924 -17.78 2.69 -63.21
C VAL A 924 -19.21 3.07 -62.81
N SER A 925 -20.09 3.42 -63.75
CA SER A 925 -21.50 3.72 -63.45
C SER A 925 -22.43 2.59 -63.88
N ILE A 926 -23.44 2.24 -63.07
CA ILE A 926 -24.35 1.11 -63.29
C ILE A 926 -25.82 1.49 -63.12
N ASP A 927 -26.63 1.38 -64.17
CA ASP A 927 -28.09 1.62 -64.09
C ASP A 927 -28.85 0.37 -63.63
N CYS A 928 -29.79 0.52 -62.68
CA CYS A 928 -30.55 -0.58 -62.07
C CYS A 928 -32.06 -0.42 -62.29
N PRO A 929 -32.84 -1.51 -62.48
CA PRO A 929 -34.27 -1.42 -62.84
C PRO A 929 -35.21 -1.01 -61.69
N TRP A 930 -34.82 -1.22 -60.42
CA TRP A 930 -35.59 -0.79 -59.24
C TRP A 930 -35.25 0.62 -58.75
N SER A 931 -34.34 1.33 -59.43
CA SER A 931 -33.86 2.66 -59.03
C SER A 931 -33.92 3.62 -60.21
N ILE A 932 -34.31 4.87 -59.97
CA ILE A 932 -34.19 5.95 -60.97
C ILE A 932 -32.78 6.56 -61.04
N TYR A 933 -31.86 6.13 -60.15
CA TYR A 933 -30.50 6.62 -60.04
C TYR A 933 -29.47 5.54 -60.39
N SER A 934 -28.41 5.92 -61.11
CA SER A 934 -27.25 5.09 -61.40
C SER A 934 -26.39 4.84 -60.16
N THR A 935 -25.94 3.61 -59.98
CA THR A 935 -24.99 3.19 -58.94
C THR A 935 -23.56 3.40 -59.44
N VAL A 936 -22.78 4.29 -58.82
CA VAL A 936 -21.38 4.55 -59.19
C VAL A 936 -20.44 3.78 -58.27
N ILE A 937 -19.48 3.06 -58.85
CA ILE A 937 -18.55 2.16 -58.17
C ILE A 937 -17.13 2.57 -58.51
N ALA A 938 -16.21 2.55 -57.54
CA ALA A 938 -14.79 2.80 -57.76
C ALA A 938 -14.00 1.50 -57.55
N LEU A 939 -13.15 1.13 -58.52
CA LEU A 939 -12.22 0.00 -58.44
C LEU A 939 -10.81 0.54 -58.25
N THR A 940 -10.17 0.15 -57.16
CA THR A 940 -8.86 0.64 -56.70
C THR A 940 -7.76 -0.37 -57.00
N PHE A 941 -6.76 0.03 -57.79
CA PHE A 941 -5.62 -0.80 -58.18
C PHE A 941 -4.33 -0.43 -57.42
N SER A 942 -3.67 -1.39 -56.80
CA SER A 942 -2.51 -1.23 -55.91
C SER A 942 -1.17 -1.62 -56.58
N VAL A 943 -0.11 -0.83 -56.34
CA VAL A 943 1.27 -1.18 -56.74
C VAL A 943 1.86 -2.18 -55.74
N PRO A 944 2.36 -3.36 -56.18
CA PRO A 944 2.71 -4.46 -55.28
C PRO A 944 3.99 -4.26 -54.46
N PHE A 945 4.92 -3.37 -54.85
CA PHE A 945 6.25 -3.29 -54.24
C PHE A 945 6.49 -1.99 -53.47
N ARG A 946 7.09 -2.12 -52.27
CA ARG A 946 7.69 -1.01 -51.50
C ARG A 946 9.19 -1.20 -51.40
N THR A 947 9.96 -0.15 -51.64
CA THR A 947 11.42 -0.20 -51.59
C THR A 947 11.98 0.75 -50.54
N THR A 948 12.92 0.29 -49.71
CA THR A 948 13.64 1.10 -48.70
C THR A 948 15.15 0.85 -48.78
N HIS A 949 15.95 1.72 -48.14
CA HIS A 949 17.41 1.56 -48.07
C HIS A 949 17.94 1.81 -46.65
N SER A 950 19.06 1.19 -46.29
CA SER A 950 19.76 1.40 -45.02
C SER A 950 21.28 1.33 -45.20
N LEU A 951 21.99 1.97 -44.26
CA LEU A 951 23.44 1.95 -44.16
C LEU A 951 23.88 1.16 -42.93
N LEU A 952 24.66 0.10 -43.13
CA LEU A 952 25.18 -0.74 -42.05
C LEU A 952 26.66 -0.44 -41.80
N SER A 953 27.08 -0.45 -40.52
CA SER A 953 28.45 -0.20 -40.09
C SER A 953 29.02 -1.35 -39.28
N SER A 954 30.26 -1.77 -39.59
CA SER A 954 31.03 -2.73 -38.79
C SER A 954 32.43 -2.16 -38.58
N GLY A 955 32.67 -1.61 -37.38
CA GLY A 955 33.79 -0.70 -37.17
C GLY A 955 33.74 0.43 -38.19
N THR A 956 34.79 0.55 -39.02
CA THR A 956 34.87 1.58 -40.05
C THR A 956 34.23 1.19 -41.40
N ARG A 957 33.95 -0.09 -41.66
CA ARG A 957 33.38 -0.58 -42.95
C ARG A 957 31.91 -0.21 -43.11
N LYS A 958 31.44 -0.04 -44.36
CA LYS A 958 30.08 0.41 -44.70
C LYS A 958 29.43 -0.43 -45.79
N TYR A 959 28.11 -0.63 -45.66
CA TYR A 959 27.31 -1.43 -46.59
C TYR A 959 25.97 -0.75 -46.89
N VAL A 960 25.58 -0.71 -48.16
CA VAL A 960 24.28 -0.22 -48.61
C VAL A 960 23.35 -1.41 -48.80
N GLN A 961 22.21 -1.40 -48.12
CA GLN A 961 21.20 -2.43 -48.23
C GLN A 961 19.93 -1.84 -48.82
N VAL A 962 19.44 -2.37 -49.94
CA VAL A 962 18.14 -2.03 -50.53
C VAL A 962 17.17 -3.18 -50.27
N CYS A 963 16.02 -2.87 -49.68
CA CYS A 963 14.99 -3.83 -49.36
C CYS A 963 13.80 -3.63 -50.30
N VAL A 964 13.51 -4.60 -51.16
CA VAL A 964 12.28 -4.66 -51.95
C VAL A 964 11.29 -5.55 -51.21
N GLN A 965 10.17 -4.98 -50.80
CA GLN A 965 9.12 -5.68 -50.09
C GLN A 965 7.92 -5.88 -51.00
N ASN A 966 7.49 -7.12 -51.16
CA ASN A 966 6.20 -7.45 -51.75
C ASN A 966 5.10 -7.19 -50.72
N LEU A 967 4.30 -6.17 -50.94
CA LEU A 967 3.17 -5.83 -50.09
C LEU A 967 1.91 -6.63 -50.41
N SER A 968 1.89 -7.32 -51.55
CA SER A 968 0.73 -8.09 -51.99
C SER A 968 0.70 -9.52 -51.42
N GLU A 969 -0.43 -10.19 -51.60
CA GLU A 969 -0.59 -11.63 -51.32
C GLU A 969 -0.10 -12.52 -52.49
N LEU A 970 0.25 -11.93 -53.64
CA LEU A 970 0.69 -12.65 -54.83
C LEU A 970 2.20 -12.81 -54.85
N ASP A 971 2.67 -13.99 -55.25
CA ASP A 971 4.10 -14.25 -55.44
C ASP A 971 4.55 -13.75 -56.82
N PHE A 972 5.71 -13.08 -56.86
CA PHE A 972 6.31 -12.57 -58.08
C PHE A 972 7.68 -13.18 -58.33
N GLN A 973 8.04 -13.34 -59.60
CA GLN A 973 9.42 -13.61 -60.01
C GLN A 973 10.11 -12.28 -60.33
N LEU A 974 11.15 -11.93 -59.58
CA LEU A 974 12.02 -10.78 -59.86
C LEU A 974 13.14 -11.17 -60.81
N SER A 975 13.51 -10.28 -61.73
CA SER A 975 14.60 -10.50 -62.69
C SER A 975 15.43 -9.24 -62.93
N ASP A 976 16.74 -9.46 -63.16
CA ASP A 976 17.72 -8.47 -63.63
C ASP A 976 17.86 -7.22 -62.72
N SER A 977 18.14 -7.44 -61.43
CA SER A 977 18.34 -6.34 -60.48
C SER A 977 19.74 -5.71 -60.56
N TYR A 978 19.80 -4.38 -60.54
CA TYR A 978 21.06 -3.64 -60.52
C TYR A 978 20.92 -2.31 -59.74
N LEU A 979 22.03 -1.86 -59.16
CA LEU A 979 22.14 -0.57 -58.46
C LEU A 979 23.25 0.24 -59.12
N VAL A 980 22.95 1.50 -59.44
CA VAL A 980 23.90 2.41 -60.09
C VAL A 980 24.04 3.68 -59.27
N ASP A 981 25.26 4.14 -59.04
CA ASP A 981 25.52 5.52 -58.60
C ASP A 981 25.24 6.46 -59.76
N THR A 982 24.30 7.40 -59.59
CA THR A 982 23.98 8.40 -60.61
C THR A 982 24.87 9.64 -60.51
N GLY A 983 25.79 9.69 -59.53
CA GLY A 983 26.70 10.82 -59.28
C GLY A 983 28.10 10.72 -59.89
N ASP A 984 28.41 9.67 -60.67
CA ASP A 984 29.70 9.44 -61.36
C ASP A 984 30.96 9.57 -60.46
N SER A 985 30.93 9.03 -59.23
CA SER A 985 32.11 9.05 -58.35
C SER A 985 33.15 7.98 -58.74
N THR A 986 34.32 8.38 -59.25
CA THR A 986 35.33 7.46 -59.83
C THR A 986 36.03 6.55 -58.82
N ASP A 987 36.16 6.99 -57.57
CA ASP A 987 36.94 6.30 -56.53
C ASP A 987 36.09 5.41 -55.61
N LEU A 988 34.78 5.31 -55.91
CA LEU A 988 33.79 4.59 -55.12
C LEU A 988 33.28 3.37 -55.89
N GLN A 989 33.39 2.19 -55.27
CA GLN A 989 32.92 0.94 -55.85
C GLN A 989 31.76 0.36 -55.03
N LEU A 990 30.62 0.20 -55.70
CA LEU A 990 29.47 -0.55 -55.19
C LEU A 990 29.61 -2.02 -55.61
N VAL A 991 30.26 -2.81 -54.77
CA VAL A 991 30.45 -4.24 -55.07
C VAL A 991 29.17 -5.00 -54.69
N PRO A 992 28.41 -5.57 -55.65
CA PRO A 992 27.24 -6.37 -55.32
C PRO A 992 27.67 -7.61 -54.55
N LEU A 993 27.04 -7.82 -53.40
CA LEU A 993 27.17 -9.06 -52.64
C LEU A 993 26.03 -10.04 -52.96
N ASN A 994 25.18 -9.72 -53.95
CA ASN A 994 24.01 -10.51 -54.37
C ASN A 994 24.41 -11.59 -55.37
N THR A 995 23.94 -12.83 -55.19
CA THR A 995 24.46 -14.01 -55.93
C THR A 995 23.60 -14.50 -57.11
N GLN A 996 22.36 -14.03 -57.30
CA GLN A 996 21.39 -14.58 -58.27
C GLN A 996 20.74 -13.50 -59.15
N SER A 997 20.56 -13.77 -60.45
CA SER A 997 19.93 -12.85 -61.43
C SER A 997 18.40 -12.88 -61.39
N GLN A 998 17.81 -14.01 -60.98
CA GLN A 998 16.37 -14.15 -60.80
C GLN A 998 16.07 -14.60 -59.37
N GLN A 999 15.05 -14.00 -58.76
CA GLN A 999 14.70 -14.26 -57.38
C GLN A 999 13.18 -14.27 -57.21
N PRO A 1000 12.59 -15.34 -56.66
CA PRO A 1000 11.19 -15.28 -56.25
C PRO A 1000 11.04 -14.34 -55.05
N ILE A 1001 10.01 -13.51 -55.07
CA ILE A 1001 9.56 -12.73 -53.91
C ILE A 1001 8.15 -13.18 -53.53
N TYR A 1002 8.08 -13.92 -52.44
CA TYR A 1002 6.82 -14.40 -51.89
C TYR A 1002 6.03 -13.26 -51.24
N SER A 1003 4.74 -13.48 -51.00
CA SER A 1003 3.90 -12.52 -50.27
C SER A 1003 4.55 -12.05 -48.97
N LYS A 1004 4.47 -10.73 -48.71
CA LYS A 1004 5.00 -10.05 -47.50
C LYS A 1004 6.51 -10.22 -47.31
N GLN A 1005 7.19 -10.87 -48.24
CA GLN A 1005 8.62 -11.09 -48.17
C GLN A 1005 9.35 -9.82 -48.56
N SER A 1006 10.46 -9.61 -47.86
CA SER A 1006 11.47 -8.63 -48.22
C SER A 1006 12.67 -9.35 -48.82
N VAL A 1007 13.08 -8.89 -49.99
CA VAL A 1007 14.35 -9.27 -50.59
C VAL A 1007 15.34 -8.15 -50.34
N PHE A 1008 16.47 -8.51 -49.73
CA PHE A 1008 17.53 -7.57 -49.40
C PHE A 1008 18.66 -7.73 -50.39
N PHE A 1009 18.95 -6.64 -51.07
CA PHE A 1009 20.11 -6.52 -51.93
C PHE A 1009 21.18 -5.71 -51.20
N VAL A 1010 22.40 -6.23 -51.11
CA VAL A 1010 23.49 -5.58 -50.37
C VAL A 1010 24.67 -5.31 -51.29
N TRP A 1011 25.22 -4.11 -51.14
CA TRP A 1011 26.46 -3.69 -51.78
C TRP A 1011 27.47 -3.26 -50.71
N GLU A 1012 28.70 -3.78 -50.78
CA GLU A 1012 29.80 -3.25 -49.98
C GLU A 1012 30.26 -1.94 -50.60
N LEU A 1013 30.37 -0.90 -49.76
CA LEU A 1013 30.94 0.37 -50.17
C LEU A 1013 32.45 0.32 -49.96
N LYS A 1014 33.22 0.32 -51.07
CA LYS A 1014 34.68 0.40 -51.03
C LYS A 1014 35.14 1.72 -51.63
N TRP A 1015 36.12 2.34 -50.99
CA TRP A 1015 36.76 3.57 -51.46
C TRP A 1015 38.28 3.48 -51.27
N THR A 1016 39.03 4.08 -52.19
CA THR A 1016 40.50 4.15 -52.14
C THR A 1016 41.00 5.46 -51.53
N GLU A 1017 40.29 6.56 -51.77
CA GLU A 1017 40.52 7.88 -51.18
C GLU A 1017 39.33 8.28 -50.29
N GLU A 1018 39.41 9.43 -49.62
CA GLU A 1018 38.32 9.94 -48.78
C GLU A 1018 37.03 10.10 -49.61
N PRO A 1019 35.96 9.33 -49.34
CA PRO A 1019 34.78 9.31 -50.19
C PRO A 1019 33.92 10.57 -50.00
N PRO A 1020 33.08 10.92 -50.99
CA PRO A 1020 32.25 12.12 -50.94
C PRO A 1020 31.23 12.05 -49.79
N PRO A 1021 30.79 13.21 -49.27
CA PRO A 1021 29.85 13.28 -48.16
C PRO A 1021 28.45 12.73 -48.50
N SER A 1022 28.12 12.56 -49.79
CA SER A 1022 26.83 12.03 -50.25
C SER A 1022 26.90 11.15 -51.50
N LEU A 1023 26.04 10.12 -51.55
CA LEU A 1023 25.89 9.14 -52.65
C LEU A 1023 24.45 9.15 -53.22
N HIS A 1024 24.24 9.12 -54.55
CA HIS A 1024 22.91 9.07 -55.20
C HIS A 1024 22.71 7.75 -55.96
N CYS A 1025 21.65 7.00 -55.67
CA CYS A 1025 21.49 5.62 -56.15
C CYS A 1025 20.17 5.39 -56.89
N ARG A 1026 20.20 4.64 -58.02
CA ARG A 1026 19.01 4.14 -58.74
C ARG A 1026 18.99 2.60 -58.80
N PHE A 1027 17.87 2.03 -58.40
CA PHE A 1027 17.55 0.60 -58.40
C PHE A 1027 16.46 0.26 -59.44
N SER A 1028 16.55 -0.89 -60.11
CA SER A 1028 15.54 -1.35 -61.10
C SER A 1028 15.41 -2.88 -61.11
N VAL A 1029 14.20 -3.40 -61.40
CA VAL A 1029 13.90 -4.86 -61.41
C VAL A 1029 12.64 -5.20 -62.25
N GLY A 1030 12.66 -6.30 -63.03
CA GLY A 1030 11.49 -6.83 -63.75
C GLY A 1030 10.60 -7.73 -62.87
N PHE A 1031 9.28 -7.84 -63.16
CA PHE A 1031 8.36 -8.69 -62.39
C PHE A 1031 7.25 -9.36 -63.23
N SER A 1032 6.87 -10.58 -62.85
CA SER A 1032 5.68 -11.32 -63.34
C SER A 1032 5.10 -12.19 -62.22
N PRO A 1033 3.78 -12.52 -62.23
CA PRO A 1033 3.22 -13.49 -61.29
C PRO A 1033 3.93 -14.85 -61.40
N ALA A 1034 4.15 -15.52 -60.28
CA ALA A 1034 4.82 -16.82 -60.25
C ALA A 1034 3.92 -17.98 -60.74
N SER A 1035 2.59 -17.82 -60.70
CA SER A 1035 1.63 -18.80 -61.19
C SER A 1035 1.58 -18.81 -62.73
N GLU A 1036 1.84 -19.98 -63.33
CA GLU A 1036 2.14 -20.27 -64.74
C GLU A 1036 1.05 -19.93 -65.80
N GLU A 1037 0.15 -18.98 -65.56
CA GLU A 1037 -0.76 -18.51 -66.60
C GLU A 1037 0.03 -17.61 -67.54
N GLN A 1038 0.28 -18.08 -68.76
CA GLN A 1038 0.79 -17.27 -69.85
C GLN A 1038 -0.11 -16.04 -70.00
N LEU A 1039 0.32 -14.92 -69.39
CA LEU A 1039 -0.28 -13.63 -69.63
C LEU A 1039 -0.18 -13.38 -71.14
N SER A 1040 -1.33 -13.17 -71.78
CA SER A 1040 -1.41 -12.85 -73.21
C SER A 1040 -0.80 -11.48 -73.56
N ILE A 1041 -0.22 -10.76 -72.57
CA ILE A 1041 0.21 -9.37 -72.64
C ILE A 1041 1.59 -9.17 -71.98
N SER A 1042 2.46 -8.36 -72.59
CA SER A 1042 3.81 -8.01 -72.13
C SER A 1042 3.83 -6.91 -71.04
N LEU A 1043 4.57 -7.10 -69.95
CA LEU A 1043 4.65 -6.20 -68.78
C LEU A 1043 5.88 -5.25 -68.80
N LYS A 1044 5.84 -4.13 -68.04
CA LYS A 1044 6.94 -3.14 -67.87
C LYS A 1044 7.70 -3.32 -66.53
N PRO A 1045 9.01 -2.99 -66.41
CA PRO A 1045 9.80 -3.15 -65.17
C PRO A 1045 9.53 -2.07 -64.09
N TYR A 1046 9.93 -2.35 -62.84
CA TYR A 1046 9.82 -1.50 -61.64
C TYR A 1046 11.13 -0.77 -61.30
N THR A 1047 11.07 0.48 -60.79
CA THR A 1047 12.24 1.37 -60.59
C THR A 1047 12.17 2.20 -59.28
N TYR A 1048 13.29 2.44 -58.58
CA TYR A 1048 13.40 3.20 -57.30
C TYR A 1048 14.70 4.07 -57.20
N GLU A 1049 14.66 5.26 -56.60
CA GLU A 1049 15.82 6.20 -56.47
C GLU A 1049 16.00 6.73 -55.02
N PHE A 1050 17.24 6.91 -54.51
CA PHE A 1050 17.55 7.39 -53.14
C PHE A 1050 18.95 8.05 -52.94
N LYS A 1051 19.22 8.65 -51.75
CA LYS A 1051 20.48 9.34 -51.39
C LYS A 1051 20.99 8.94 -49.98
N VAL A 1052 22.31 8.81 -49.78
CA VAL A 1052 22.98 8.51 -48.48
C VAL A 1052 23.98 9.61 -48.11
N GLU A 1053 24.00 10.11 -46.87
CA GLU A 1053 24.87 11.21 -46.41
C GLU A 1053 25.68 10.89 -45.13
N ASN A 1054 26.82 11.57 -44.92
CA ASN A 1054 27.60 11.64 -43.67
C ASN A 1054 27.89 10.28 -42.98
N PHE A 1055 28.27 9.29 -43.77
CA PHE A 1055 28.27 7.90 -43.37
C PHE A 1055 29.52 7.41 -42.62
N PHE A 1056 30.46 8.27 -42.18
CA PHE A 1056 31.70 7.85 -41.50
C PHE A 1056 31.53 7.53 -40.02
N THR A 1057 32.41 6.70 -39.43
CA THR A 1057 32.44 6.45 -37.98
C THR A 1057 33.42 7.38 -37.28
N LEU A 1058 32.95 8.21 -36.35
CA LEU A 1058 33.71 9.27 -35.69
C LEU A 1058 34.15 8.91 -34.26
N TYR A 1059 33.32 8.23 -33.47
CA TYR A 1059 33.58 7.95 -32.06
C TYR A 1059 33.45 6.47 -31.73
N ASN A 1060 34.34 5.98 -30.85
CA ASN A 1060 34.22 4.69 -30.20
C ASN A 1060 33.94 4.87 -28.70
N VAL A 1061 32.93 4.17 -28.18
CA VAL A 1061 32.56 4.16 -26.76
C VAL A 1061 32.86 2.80 -26.16
N LYS A 1062 33.46 2.76 -24.98
CA LYS A 1062 33.75 1.54 -24.22
C LYS A 1062 33.47 1.78 -22.74
N ALA A 1063 32.66 0.94 -22.10
CA ALA A 1063 32.41 0.97 -20.66
C ALA A 1063 33.00 -0.27 -19.96
N GLU A 1064 33.51 -0.11 -18.73
CA GLU A 1064 34.03 -1.18 -17.87
C GLU A 1064 33.67 -0.92 -16.40
N ILE A 1065 33.34 -1.96 -15.62
CA ILE A 1065 33.06 -1.87 -14.18
C ILE A 1065 34.11 -2.65 -13.39
N PHE A 1066 34.65 -2.03 -12.34
CA PHE A 1066 35.67 -2.59 -11.47
C PHE A 1066 35.13 -2.81 -10.05
N PRO A 1067 35.52 -3.92 -9.39
CA PRO A 1067 35.14 -4.18 -8.01
C PRO A 1067 35.76 -3.16 -7.04
N PRO A 1068 35.21 -3.03 -5.81
CA PRO A 1068 35.76 -2.17 -4.78
C PRO A 1068 37.24 -2.49 -4.49
N SER A 1069 38.02 -1.48 -4.07
CA SER A 1069 39.45 -1.64 -3.78
C SER A 1069 39.71 -2.78 -2.79
N GLY A 1070 40.48 -3.78 -3.21
CA GLY A 1070 40.83 -4.97 -2.41
C GLY A 1070 39.88 -6.17 -2.56
N MET A 1071 38.82 -6.06 -3.36
CA MET A 1071 37.91 -7.16 -3.67
C MET A 1071 38.15 -7.69 -5.09
N GLU A 1072 38.05 -9.01 -5.29
CA GLU A 1072 38.17 -9.63 -6.62
C GLU A 1072 36.88 -9.50 -7.44
N TYR A 1073 35.72 -9.41 -6.78
CA TYR A 1073 34.40 -9.38 -7.42
C TYR A 1073 33.53 -8.24 -6.87
N CYS A 1074 32.63 -7.73 -7.70
CA CYS A 1074 31.61 -6.77 -7.28
C CYS A 1074 30.64 -7.46 -6.32
N ARG A 1075 30.25 -6.80 -5.22
CA ARG A 1075 29.24 -7.33 -4.28
C ARG A 1075 27.97 -6.49 -4.26
N THR A 1076 26.82 -7.13 -4.09
CA THR A 1076 25.53 -6.42 -3.92
C THR A 1076 25.64 -5.40 -2.78
N GLY A 1077 25.16 -4.17 -3.02
CA GLY A 1077 25.24 -3.10 -2.03
C GLY A 1077 26.64 -2.46 -1.84
N SER A 1078 27.68 -2.94 -2.52
CA SER A 1078 29.01 -2.32 -2.49
C SER A 1078 29.22 -1.33 -3.63
N LEU A 1079 29.88 -0.20 -3.37
CA LEU A 1079 30.21 0.79 -4.39
C LEU A 1079 31.31 0.26 -5.32
N CYS A 1080 30.97 0.08 -6.59
CA CYS A 1080 31.87 -0.34 -7.68
C CYS A 1080 32.21 0.86 -8.58
N SER A 1081 33.36 0.82 -9.23
CA SER A 1081 33.82 1.89 -10.12
C SER A 1081 33.38 1.60 -11.56
N LEU A 1082 32.59 2.48 -12.18
CA LEU A 1082 32.26 2.46 -13.60
C LEU A 1082 33.14 3.46 -14.36
N GLU A 1083 33.81 2.98 -15.40
CA GLU A 1083 34.64 3.79 -16.29
C GLU A 1083 34.12 3.75 -17.73
N VAL A 1084 33.95 4.93 -18.31
CA VAL A 1084 33.51 5.12 -19.69
C VAL A 1084 34.61 5.82 -20.47
N LEU A 1085 35.12 5.16 -21.50
CA LEU A 1085 36.14 5.63 -22.43
C LEU A 1085 35.47 6.04 -23.74
N ILE A 1086 35.63 7.30 -24.11
CA ILE A 1086 35.15 7.85 -25.39
C ILE A 1086 36.39 8.22 -26.20
N THR A 1087 36.60 7.56 -27.34
CA THR A 1087 37.75 7.74 -28.22
C THR A 1087 37.31 8.29 -29.57
N ARG A 1088 37.90 9.39 -30.03
CA ARG A 1088 37.69 9.91 -31.39
C ARG A 1088 38.56 9.11 -32.38
N LEU A 1089 37.98 8.62 -33.48
CA LEU A 1089 38.65 7.75 -34.44
C LEU A 1089 39.32 8.49 -35.61
N SER A 1090 38.81 9.68 -35.94
CA SER A 1090 39.26 10.49 -37.08
C SER A 1090 39.70 11.88 -36.63
N ASP A 1091 40.61 12.50 -37.37
CA ASP A 1091 40.95 13.92 -37.20
C ASP A 1091 39.75 14.83 -37.57
N LEU A 1092 39.91 16.15 -37.49
CA LEU A 1092 38.88 17.11 -37.94
C LEU A 1092 38.62 16.90 -39.44
N LEU A 1093 37.46 16.35 -39.80
CA LEU A 1093 37.02 16.28 -41.20
C LEU A 1093 36.61 17.69 -41.66
N GLU A 1094 36.71 17.98 -42.97
CA GLU A 1094 36.28 19.29 -43.51
C GLU A 1094 34.82 19.63 -43.14
N VAL A 1095 33.96 18.61 -43.06
CA VAL A 1095 32.54 18.73 -42.69
C VAL A 1095 32.35 19.12 -41.20
N ASP A 1096 33.33 18.80 -40.34
CA ASP A 1096 33.27 19.09 -38.89
C ASP A 1096 33.81 20.50 -38.53
N LYS A 1097 34.40 21.24 -39.49
CA LYS A 1097 35.06 22.55 -39.23
C LYS A 1097 34.13 23.60 -38.64
N ASP A 1098 32.89 23.68 -39.14
CA ASP A 1098 31.89 24.63 -38.63
C ASP A 1098 31.38 24.27 -37.23
N GLU A 1099 31.68 23.07 -36.72
CA GLU A 1099 31.11 22.54 -35.49
C GLU A 1099 32.06 22.62 -34.27
N ALA A 1100 33.36 22.85 -34.50
CA ALA A 1100 34.41 22.90 -33.47
C ALA A 1100 34.58 24.31 -32.83
N LEU A 1101 33.50 24.90 -32.31
CA LEU A 1101 33.43 26.33 -31.94
C LEU A 1101 33.76 26.68 -30.47
N THR A 1102 34.83 26.17 -29.87
CA THR A 1102 35.39 26.81 -28.65
C THR A 1102 36.82 27.28 -28.89
N GLU A 1103 36.94 28.56 -29.23
CA GLU A 1103 38.19 29.31 -29.33
C GLU A 1103 38.82 29.46 -27.93
N SER A 1104 39.80 28.62 -27.62
CA SER A 1104 40.89 29.00 -26.72
C SER A 1104 42.16 28.71 -27.49
N ASP A 1105 42.95 29.76 -27.75
CA ASP A 1105 43.91 30.01 -28.85
C ASP A 1105 44.96 28.96 -29.26
N GLU A 1106 44.82 27.65 -28.98
CA GLU A 1106 45.62 26.62 -29.66
C GLU A 1106 45.04 25.18 -29.63
N HIS A 1107 43.84 24.94 -29.08
CA HIS A 1107 43.27 23.58 -28.99
C HIS A 1107 41.77 23.54 -29.33
N PHE A 1108 41.41 23.02 -30.51
CA PHE A 1108 40.01 22.77 -30.89
C PHE A 1108 39.42 21.61 -30.09
N SER A 1109 38.17 21.76 -29.64
CA SER A 1109 37.41 20.72 -28.95
C SER A 1109 35.93 20.71 -29.34
N THR A 1110 35.33 19.54 -29.41
CA THR A 1110 33.88 19.33 -29.63
C THR A 1110 33.21 18.99 -28.30
N LYS A 1111 32.11 19.67 -27.96
CA LYS A 1111 31.35 19.33 -26.74
C LYS A 1111 30.41 18.15 -26.99
N LEU A 1112 30.59 17.09 -26.23
CA LEU A 1112 29.73 15.91 -26.24
C LEU A 1112 29.04 15.79 -24.89
N MET A 1113 27.77 15.41 -24.87
CA MET A 1113 27.11 14.95 -23.66
C MET A 1113 27.07 13.42 -23.67
N TYR A 1114 27.63 12.82 -22.63
CA TYR A 1114 27.41 11.40 -22.36
C TYR A 1114 26.24 11.26 -21.40
N GLU A 1115 25.47 10.19 -21.57
CA GLU A 1115 24.39 9.79 -20.70
C GLU A 1115 24.50 8.30 -20.44
N VAL A 1116 24.54 7.91 -19.16
CA VAL A 1116 24.56 6.53 -18.69
C VAL A 1116 23.15 6.16 -18.25
N VAL A 1117 22.53 5.23 -18.98
CA VAL A 1117 21.13 4.86 -18.80
C VAL A 1117 21.04 3.41 -18.32
N ASP A 1118 20.57 3.20 -17.09
CA ASP A 1118 20.20 1.87 -16.56
C ASP A 1118 18.79 1.84 -15.95
N ASN A 1119 18.07 2.98 -15.91
CA ASN A 1119 16.72 3.11 -15.33
C ASN A 1119 16.58 2.50 -13.92
N SER A 1120 17.67 2.47 -13.14
CA SER A 1120 17.74 1.85 -11.81
C SER A 1120 17.31 0.38 -11.78
N SER A 1121 17.49 -0.34 -12.90
CA SER A 1121 17.03 -1.71 -13.06
C SER A 1121 18.03 -2.74 -12.53
N ASN A 1122 19.32 -2.55 -12.79
CA ASN A 1122 20.39 -3.46 -12.35
C ASN A 1122 21.40 -2.75 -11.44
N TRP A 1123 21.63 -1.47 -11.70
CA TRP A 1123 22.64 -0.62 -11.10
C TRP A 1123 22.01 0.66 -10.57
N ALA A 1124 22.33 1.02 -9.33
CA ALA A 1124 22.16 2.39 -8.85
C ALA A 1124 23.39 3.19 -9.27
N VAL A 1125 23.23 4.14 -10.19
CA VAL A 1125 24.31 5.06 -10.57
C VAL A 1125 24.44 6.12 -9.48
N CYS A 1126 25.55 6.08 -8.75
CA CYS A 1126 25.84 6.98 -7.65
C CYS A 1126 26.51 8.26 -8.18
N GLY A 1127 25.81 9.39 -8.08
CA GLY A 1127 26.28 10.69 -8.56
C GLY A 1127 25.56 11.15 -9.83
N LYS A 1128 26.28 11.82 -10.73
CA LYS A 1128 25.71 12.33 -11.99
C LYS A 1128 25.76 11.24 -13.07
N SER A 1129 24.60 10.78 -13.55
CA SER A 1129 24.49 9.79 -14.65
C SER A 1129 24.78 10.38 -16.03
N CYS A 1130 24.83 11.71 -16.16
CA CYS A 1130 25.14 12.38 -17.41
C CYS A 1130 26.13 13.53 -17.19
N GLY A 1131 26.91 13.85 -18.22
CA GLY A 1131 27.85 14.96 -18.16
C GLY A 1131 28.27 15.43 -19.55
N VAL A 1132 28.74 16.67 -19.61
CA VAL A 1132 29.28 17.27 -20.84
C VAL A 1132 30.80 17.20 -20.78
N ILE A 1133 31.41 16.68 -21.84
CA ILE A 1133 32.86 16.58 -22.02
C ILE A 1133 33.29 17.45 -23.20
N SER A 1134 34.41 18.15 -23.06
CA SER A 1134 35.08 18.80 -24.18
C SER A 1134 36.08 17.82 -24.77
N MET A 1135 35.73 17.25 -25.92
CA MET A 1135 36.52 16.22 -26.60
C MET A 1135 37.51 16.87 -27.57
N PRO A 1136 38.82 16.69 -27.43
CA PRO A 1136 39.79 17.18 -28.42
C PRO A 1136 39.54 16.57 -29.80
N VAL A 1137 39.76 17.35 -30.86
CA VAL A 1137 39.46 16.92 -32.24
C VAL A 1137 40.58 16.05 -32.86
N ALA A 1138 41.67 15.84 -32.14
CA ALA A 1138 42.75 14.96 -32.60
C ALA A 1138 42.29 13.49 -32.66
N ALA A 1139 42.69 12.77 -33.71
CA ALA A 1139 42.50 11.33 -33.78
C ALA A 1139 43.12 10.62 -32.57
N ARG A 1140 42.43 9.61 -32.05
CA ARG A 1140 42.74 8.87 -30.82
C ARG A 1140 42.68 9.68 -29.52
N ALA A 1141 42.27 10.95 -29.55
CA ALA A 1141 41.90 11.65 -28.33
C ALA A 1141 40.91 10.76 -27.56
N THR A 1142 41.17 10.56 -26.27
CA THR A 1142 40.37 9.68 -25.41
C THR A 1142 40.02 10.41 -24.13
N HIS A 1143 38.73 10.48 -23.83
CA HIS A 1143 38.23 11.03 -22.58
C HIS A 1143 37.73 9.87 -21.69
N ARG A 1144 38.16 9.86 -20.43
CA ARG A 1144 37.78 8.85 -19.44
C ARG A 1144 36.86 9.49 -18.41
N VAL A 1145 35.64 9.01 -18.33
CA VAL A 1145 34.66 9.40 -17.31
C VAL A 1145 34.64 8.31 -16.25
N HIS A 1146 34.79 8.71 -14.99
CA HIS A 1146 34.71 7.82 -13.84
C HIS A 1146 33.49 8.17 -13.00
N MET A 1147 32.73 7.15 -12.60
CA MET A 1147 31.57 7.29 -11.72
C MET A 1147 31.44 6.05 -10.83
N GLU A 1148 30.68 6.16 -9.75
CA GLU A 1148 30.41 5.03 -8.87
C GLU A 1148 29.05 4.42 -9.20
N VAL A 1149 28.96 3.09 -9.17
CA VAL A 1149 27.72 2.35 -9.36
C VAL A 1149 27.61 1.29 -8.26
N MET A 1150 26.40 1.11 -7.73
CA MET A 1150 26.11 0.07 -6.77
C MET A 1150 25.22 -0.99 -7.43
N PRO A 1151 25.64 -2.27 -7.48
CA PRO A 1151 24.78 -3.32 -8.00
C PRO A 1151 23.66 -3.63 -7.02
N LEU A 1152 22.44 -3.63 -7.54
CA LEU A 1152 21.22 -3.88 -6.76
C LEU A 1152 20.91 -5.37 -6.61
N PHE A 1153 21.43 -6.20 -7.52
CA PHE A 1153 21.20 -7.64 -7.58
C PHE A 1153 22.51 -8.41 -7.75
N ALA A 1154 22.54 -9.66 -7.32
CA ALA A 1154 23.64 -10.59 -7.62
C ALA A 1154 23.38 -11.31 -8.96
N GLY A 1155 24.44 -11.73 -9.66
CA GLY A 1155 24.38 -12.41 -10.96
C GLY A 1155 25.20 -11.73 -12.06
N TYR A 1156 24.99 -12.15 -13.32
CA TYR A 1156 25.61 -11.53 -14.49
C TYR A 1156 24.76 -10.35 -14.97
N LEU A 1157 25.19 -9.13 -14.66
CA LEU A 1157 24.46 -7.91 -15.01
C LEU A 1157 25.06 -7.31 -16.30
N PRO A 1158 24.23 -6.89 -17.28
CA PRO A 1158 24.73 -6.11 -18.42
C PRO A 1158 25.31 -4.78 -17.95
N LEU A 1159 26.29 -4.27 -18.70
CA LEU A 1159 26.77 -2.91 -18.46
C LEU A 1159 25.67 -1.88 -18.79
N PRO A 1160 25.58 -0.78 -18.02
CA PRO A 1160 24.72 0.35 -18.36
C PRO A 1160 24.94 0.85 -19.80
N ASP A 1161 23.87 1.22 -20.51
CA ASP A 1161 23.99 1.78 -21.86
C ASP A 1161 24.60 3.19 -21.81
N VAL A 1162 25.52 3.49 -22.72
CA VAL A 1162 26.20 4.78 -22.80
C VAL A 1162 25.87 5.44 -24.13
N ARG A 1163 25.08 6.50 -24.06
CA ARG A 1163 24.68 7.29 -25.22
C ARG A 1163 25.54 8.52 -25.36
N LEU A 1164 25.88 8.86 -26.60
CA LEU A 1164 26.60 10.07 -26.96
C LEU A 1164 25.72 10.99 -27.77
N PHE A 1165 25.64 12.23 -27.32
CA PHE A 1165 24.98 13.32 -28.02
C PHE A 1165 25.98 14.45 -28.26
N LYS A 1166 25.79 15.16 -29.35
CA LYS A 1166 26.49 16.42 -29.56
C LYS A 1166 25.82 17.50 -28.70
N TYR A 1167 26.60 18.20 -27.89
CA TYR A 1167 26.12 19.23 -26.96
C TYR A 1167 26.36 20.62 -27.55
N LEU A 1168 25.27 21.33 -27.89
CA LEU A 1168 25.34 22.69 -28.44
C LEU A 1168 25.02 23.72 -27.34
N PRO A 1169 26.04 24.38 -26.74
CA PRO A 1169 25.80 25.46 -25.78
C PRO A 1169 25.22 26.71 -26.47
N HIS A 1170 24.27 27.39 -25.83
CA HIS A 1170 23.62 28.59 -26.38
C HIS A 1170 24.45 29.85 -26.07
N HIS A 1171 25.06 30.47 -27.09
CA HIS A 1171 25.68 31.79 -26.98
C HIS A 1171 24.60 32.88 -27.04
N SER A 1172 24.14 33.39 -25.88
CA SER A 1172 23.35 34.62 -25.85
C SER A 1172 24.29 35.83 -25.96
N ALA A 1173 24.58 36.25 -27.19
CA ALA A 1173 25.08 37.60 -27.44
C ALA A 1173 23.98 38.58 -27.03
N HIS A 1174 24.04 39.14 -25.82
CA HIS A 1174 23.55 40.47 -25.42
C HIS A 1174 23.83 40.65 -23.92
N SER A 1175 25.06 41.09 -23.65
CA SER A 1175 25.53 41.58 -22.37
C SER A 1175 24.98 42.99 -22.08
N SER A 1176 23.99 43.13 -21.19
CA SER A 1176 23.75 44.41 -20.50
C SER A 1176 22.89 44.21 -19.25
N GLN A 1177 23.42 44.74 -18.15
CA GLN A 1177 22.83 44.91 -16.81
C GLN A 1177 22.78 43.68 -15.89
N LEU A 1178 23.88 43.61 -15.13
CA LEU A 1178 24.02 43.06 -13.80
C LEU A 1178 23.04 43.76 -12.84
N ASP A 1179 22.15 43.02 -12.20
CA ASP A 1179 21.67 43.37 -10.87
C ASP A 1179 22.10 42.24 -9.93
N ALA A 1180 23.10 42.57 -9.12
CA ALA A 1180 23.52 41.79 -7.98
C ALA A 1180 22.49 42.02 -6.88
N ASP A 1181 21.69 40.99 -6.59
CA ASP A 1181 21.07 40.67 -5.28
C ASP A 1181 19.80 39.83 -5.51
N SER A 1182 19.97 38.58 -5.90
CA SER A 1182 18.94 37.55 -5.70
C SER A 1182 19.63 36.23 -5.40
N TRP A 1183 20.18 36.17 -4.19
CA TRP A 1183 20.65 34.94 -3.57
C TRP A 1183 19.46 34.21 -2.95
N ILE A 1184 19.26 32.97 -3.40
CA ILE A 1184 18.80 31.79 -2.65
C ILE A 1184 17.62 32.03 -1.69
N GLU A 1185 16.42 31.64 -2.11
CA GLU A 1185 15.48 30.95 -1.23
C GLU A 1185 14.94 29.70 -1.92
N ASN A 1186 15.32 28.56 -1.34
CA ASN A 1186 14.56 27.33 -1.42
C ASN A 1186 13.20 27.59 -0.80
N ASP A 1187 12.10 27.24 -1.47
CA ASP A 1187 10.86 27.09 -0.75
C ASP A 1187 10.11 25.80 -1.09
N SER A 1188 9.96 25.08 0.00
CA SER A 1188 9.16 23.90 0.27
C SER A 1188 7.73 24.00 -0.26
N LEU A 1189 7.29 22.85 -0.77
CA LEU A 1189 5.92 22.42 -1.03
C LEU A 1189 4.94 22.95 0.03
N SER A 1190 4.06 23.87 -0.37
CA SER A 1190 2.84 24.21 0.39
C SER A 1190 1.64 23.55 -0.27
N VAL A 1191 0.96 22.72 0.54
CA VAL A 1191 -0.21 21.92 0.21
C VAL A 1191 -1.48 22.77 0.25
N ASP A 1192 -2.33 22.50 -0.73
CA ASP A 1192 -3.60 23.12 -1.06
C ASP A 1192 -4.49 23.49 0.14
N LYS A 1193 -4.97 24.75 0.15
CA LYS A 1193 -6.14 25.16 0.91
C LYS A 1193 -7.35 25.25 -0.02
N HIS A 1194 -8.33 24.41 0.31
CA HIS A 1194 -9.72 24.49 -0.15
C HIS A 1194 -10.36 25.85 0.17
N GLY A 1195 -11.15 26.36 -0.79
CA GLY A 1195 -12.10 27.46 -0.63
C GLY A 1195 -13.41 27.10 -1.33
N ASP A 1196 -14.48 27.13 -0.54
CA ASP A 1196 -15.86 26.71 -0.77
C ASP A 1196 -16.71 27.61 -1.68
N ASP A 1197 -17.86 27.04 -2.11
CA ASP A 1197 -19.19 27.66 -2.35
C ASP A 1197 -19.33 28.71 -3.49
N GLN A 1198 -20.40 28.85 -4.27
CA GLN A 1198 -21.76 28.29 -4.40
C GLN A 1198 -22.33 28.77 -5.78
N PRO A 1199 -23.56 28.40 -6.21
CA PRO A 1199 -24.00 28.38 -7.62
C PRO A 1199 -24.75 29.64 -8.08
N ASP A 1200 -24.96 29.79 -9.40
CA ASP A 1200 -26.27 30.21 -9.92
C ASP A 1200 -26.48 30.02 -11.43
N SER A 1201 -27.76 29.97 -11.76
CA SER A 1201 -28.41 29.44 -12.95
C SER A 1201 -28.33 30.23 -14.27
N SER A 1202 -28.40 29.48 -15.36
CA SER A 1202 -29.09 29.71 -16.65
C SER A 1202 -29.46 31.12 -17.14
N SER A 1203 -29.06 31.35 -18.40
CA SER A 1203 -29.83 31.92 -19.53
C SER A 1203 -29.48 33.34 -20.04
N LEU A 1204 -29.50 33.43 -21.38
CA LEU A 1204 -29.55 34.61 -22.27
C LEU A 1204 -28.23 35.21 -22.80
N LYS A 1205 -27.85 34.69 -23.98
CA LYS A 1205 -27.55 35.38 -25.24
C LYS A 1205 -27.02 36.83 -25.22
N SER A 1206 -25.82 36.93 -25.82
CA SER A 1206 -25.45 37.82 -26.94
C SER A 1206 -24.77 39.18 -26.68
N ARG A 1207 -23.64 39.33 -27.40
CA ARG A 1207 -22.99 40.54 -27.93
C ARG A 1207 -22.20 41.46 -26.96
N GLY A 1208 -20.86 41.32 -27.04
CA GLY A 1208 -20.02 42.31 -27.72
C GLY A 1208 -19.25 43.34 -26.88
N SER A 1209 -17.92 43.35 -27.11
CA SER A 1209 -16.97 44.49 -27.02
C SER A 1209 -16.21 44.73 -25.71
N VAL A 1210 -14.95 44.29 -25.62
CA VAL A 1210 -13.66 45.02 -25.74
C VAL A 1210 -13.29 45.95 -24.55
N HIS A 1211 -12.33 45.55 -23.70
CA HIS A 1211 -10.99 46.17 -23.50
C HIS A 1211 -10.29 45.79 -22.16
N SER A 1212 -8.95 45.69 -22.25
CA SER A 1212 -7.89 45.75 -21.21
C SER A 1212 -7.56 44.42 -20.50
N ALA A 1213 -6.49 43.68 -20.82
CA ALA A 1213 -5.04 43.94 -20.87
C ALA A 1213 -4.28 43.61 -19.56
N CYS A 1214 -3.40 42.61 -19.70
CA CYS A 1214 -2.12 42.33 -19.03
C CYS A 1214 -2.04 42.03 -17.53
N SER A 1215 -1.70 40.77 -17.22
CA SER A 1215 -0.75 40.40 -16.16
C SER A 1215 0.07 39.14 -16.55
N SER A 1216 1.34 39.38 -16.94
CA SER A 1216 2.54 38.53 -16.84
C SER A 1216 2.51 37.04 -17.20
N GLU A 1217 3.05 36.72 -18.39
CA GLU A 1217 3.60 35.41 -18.76
C GLU A 1217 5.03 35.25 -18.21
N HIS A 1218 5.28 34.13 -17.50
CA HIS A 1218 6.59 33.73 -17.00
C HIS A 1218 7.52 33.31 -18.16
N LYS A 1219 8.51 34.14 -18.50
CA LYS A 1219 9.64 33.76 -19.35
C LYS A 1219 10.58 32.81 -18.60
N GLY A 1220 10.51 31.51 -18.94
CA GLY A 1220 11.44 30.50 -18.47
C GLY A 1220 12.86 30.68 -19.02
N LEU A 1221 13.85 30.27 -18.23
CA LEU A 1221 15.28 30.33 -18.56
C LEU A 1221 15.62 29.46 -19.79
N PRO A 1222 16.50 29.92 -20.71
CA PRO A 1222 16.80 29.23 -21.96
C PRO A 1222 17.73 28.01 -21.76
N MET A 1223 17.29 26.82 -22.23
CA MET A 1223 18.00 25.54 -22.11
C MET A 1223 18.91 25.20 -23.31
N PRO A 1224 20.07 24.53 -23.11
CA PRO A 1224 20.96 24.02 -24.17
C PRO A 1224 20.31 22.92 -25.01
N ARG A 1225 20.76 22.74 -26.28
CA ARG A 1225 20.23 21.74 -27.23
C ARG A 1225 21.15 20.53 -27.39
N LEU A 1226 20.55 19.35 -27.45
CA LEU A 1226 21.22 18.07 -27.73
C LEU A 1226 20.89 17.61 -29.14
N GLN A 1227 21.90 17.20 -29.91
CA GLN A 1227 21.75 16.65 -31.25
C GLN A 1227 22.24 15.19 -31.27
N ALA A 1228 21.42 14.28 -31.77
CA ALA A 1228 21.79 12.89 -31.96
C ALA A 1228 22.81 12.76 -33.12
N LEU A 1229 23.83 11.92 -32.94
CA LEU A 1229 24.79 11.61 -33.99
C LEU A 1229 24.15 10.63 -34.99
N PRO A 1230 24.29 10.82 -36.32
CA PRO A 1230 23.78 9.90 -37.34
C PRO A 1230 24.18 8.45 -37.12
N ALA A 1231 23.30 7.53 -37.52
CA ALA A 1231 23.53 6.09 -37.43
C ALA A 1231 24.83 5.71 -38.17
N GLY A 1232 25.80 5.19 -37.42
CA GLY A 1232 27.13 4.82 -37.93
C GLY A 1232 28.28 5.74 -37.49
N GLN A 1233 28.00 6.93 -36.95
CA GLN A 1233 29.04 7.83 -36.42
C GLN A 1233 29.59 7.40 -35.06
N VAL A 1234 28.78 6.73 -34.23
CA VAL A 1234 29.22 6.21 -32.93
C VAL A 1234 29.20 4.70 -32.96
N PHE A 1235 30.33 4.09 -32.61
CA PHE A 1235 30.47 2.66 -32.41
C PHE A 1235 30.63 2.37 -30.91
N ASN A 1236 29.78 1.53 -30.33
CA ASN A 1236 29.92 1.09 -28.94
C ASN A 1236 30.57 -0.30 -28.93
N SER A 1237 31.83 -0.35 -28.52
CA SER A 1237 32.64 -1.57 -28.46
C SER A 1237 32.30 -2.47 -27.27
N SER A 1238 31.66 -1.94 -26.22
CA SER A 1238 31.17 -2.69 -25.05
C SER A 1238 29.71 -3.16 -25.19
N SER A 1239 29.04 -2.86 -26.31
CA SER A 1239 27.67 -3.35 -26.52
C SER A 1239 27.61 -4.87 -26.43
N GLY A 1240 26.89 -5.39 -25.43
CA GLY A 1240 26.70 -6.83 -25.20
C GLY A 1240 27.59 -7.45 -24.11
N THR A 1241 28.44 -6.69 -23.41
CA THR A 1241 29.25 -7.22 -22.29
C THR A 1241 28.50 -7.26 -20.96
N GLN A 1242 28.87 -8.19 -20.05
CA GLN A 1242 28.25 -8.42 -18.73
C GLN A 1242 29.30 -8.57 -17.61
N VAL A 1243 28.93 -8.29 -16.35
CA VAL A 1243 29.78 -8.35 -15.15
C VAL A 1243 29.15 -9.23 -14.05
N LEU A 1244 29.96 -10.04 -13.37
CA LEU A 1244 29.52 -10.92 -12.27
C LEU A 1244 29.48 -10.17 -10.93
N VAL A 1245 28.32 -10.22 -10.24
CA VAL A 1245 28.11 -9.65 -8.90
C VAL A 1245 27.76 -10.76 -7.89
N ILE A 1246 28.44 -10.77 -6.73
CA ILE A 1246 28.26 -11.72 -5.61
C ILE A 1246 27.38 -11.10 -4.50
N PRO A 1247 26.56 -11.86 -3.75
CA PRO A 1247 25.81 -11.34 -2.60
C PRO A 1247 26.70 -10.75 -1.48
N SER A 1248 26.13 -9.84 -0.67
CA SER A 1248 26.84 -9.12 0.41
C SER A 1248 27.12 -9.94 1.67
N GLN A 1249 26.16 -10.79 2.05
CA GLN A 1249 26.25 -11.72 3.17
C GLN A 1249 26.27 -13.15 2.64
N ASP A 1250 27.15 -13.95 3.24
CA ASP A 1250 27.23 -15.39 3.02
C ASP A 1250 26.24 -16.06 3.98
N ASP A 1251 24.95 -15.77 3.82
CA ASP A 1251 23.90 -16.40 4.62
C ASP A 1251 23.71 -17.84 4.12
N HIS A 1252 24.60 -18.75 4.55
CA HIS A 1252 24.38 -20.19 4.34
C HIS A 1252 23.17 -20.70 5.14
N VAL A 1253 22.62 -19.87 6.04
CA VAL A 1253 21.47 -20.19 6.88
C VAL A 1253 20.32 -19.26 6.49
N LEU A 1254 19.45 -19.74 5.61
CA LEU A 1254 18.17 -19.10 5.34
C LEU A 1254 17.19 -19.54 6.46
N GLU A 1255 17.03 -18.73 7.50
CA GLU A 1255 15.93 -18.92 8.44
C GLU A 1255 14.63 -18.46 7.77
N VAL A 1256 13.98 -19.39 7.06
CA VAL A 1256 12.60 -19.19 6.61
C VAL A 1256 11.70 -19.33 7.83
N SER A 1257 11.41 -18.20 8.47
CA SER A 1257 10.30 -18.12 9.42
C SER A 1257 9.00 -18.14 8.61
N VAL A 1258 8.44 -19.33 8.41
CA VAL A 1258 7.05 -19.43 7.93
C VAL A 1258 6.16 -19.10 9.12
N THR A 1259 5.65 -17.86 9.14
CA THR A 1259 4.46 -17.51 9.92
C THR A 1259 3.21 -17.82 9.12
#